data_AF-A0A1I5Y171-F1
#
_entry.id   AF-A0A1I5Y171-F1
#
_cell.length_a   1.000
_cell.length_b   1.000
_cell.length_c   1.000
_cell.angle_alpha   90.00
_cell.angle_beta   90.00
_cell.angle_gamma   90.00
#
_symmetry.space_group_name_H-M   'P 1'
#
loop_
_entity.id
_entity.type
_entity.pdbx_description
1 polymer ?
#
loop_
_entity_poly.entity_id
_entity_poly.type
_entity_poly.pdbx_seq_one_letter_code
_entity_poly.pdbx_strand_id
1 'polypeptide(L)'
;MTAAVREPIAIIGIACLYPEARGAGDFWRRLCEDPAGPPPSTASLDDVDVDVARFGIPPVQRTSMTRMQVLMLEAARQCLTDAGYTGRPLGTDRTDVIAGTCLGLDRQYANALRIEAARYARDLEREVPALFGGHARPAAARAARELRARVTERLGASPHDRVGEMASTIPARIAGAFRLRGRTLAVESADATSFAALAHAVNGLRGDLCDAVLVLTGQRRESPLAAELLAAKGLPATLGEGVGALLLKRRSSAVRDGDRIYASILECAMEHDARPGVLRYSASAERRYRVARACHDAADVPPRSVRYVERAGGGPPVAAQACLDALGRLFGEAPPGAVTLGGPGERLGDTFANAGLAAVAKAALALYHRRLPAPGPASGAPFRSARTAESWPDEPGPEPRRAAVCGASLTGTLSHLLLEEDDSRRPEARTAPRAGGAVVTSRPEPIAVVGFGGRFAGAPDATAFWDAVHSGEDRIGPLPDDVLDRELYFQEEGVSLTHSYTELGAPVPVPDAPPDGLPITPHRWEAMDAVQRVALAVAHETLTGYGGAGTLAGRPGIVAIGGNLSLTRERRLNAGRAVGELEAAVAVIEALATLPDRARRLLLDRVRRRHGAPGGPPSDVDLDGCLASGVAALIAAEHRLPAVPVAVEAACASSLAALDIALGALRSGQADYALAGGAELACNPRDLVLCSALGLLSHTRITPFDAAADGFSPGDGCALFLLKRLPDAVRDGDRVHGLLRGVGGSNDARSLIAPDADGQVRAMRQAFDQVEFDPAAVDYLEAHGTGTRVGDRVEISATAEVYAKPGRPNPLVIGSAKSFFGHTFAAAGAAGLLKALLSIRARTFPPNAGLRTPAPGLPLGDVPARLPVAPEPWPAGPGRPRRAGVSSFGTGGINYHLLIEEYQDGAG
;
A
#
# COMPACT_ATOMS: atom_id res chain seq x y z
N MET A 1 -10.24 -34.73 -9.59
CA MET A 1 -10.86 -33.48 -10.07
C MET A 1 -9.88 -32.84 -11.04
N THR A 2 -10.22 -32.77 -12.32
CA THR A 2 -9.45 -31.97 -13.29
C THR A 2 -9.46 -30.52 -12.83
N ALA A 3 -8.29 -29.93 -12.56
CA ALA A 3 -8.18 -28.53 -12.20
C ALA A 3 -8.84 -27.69 -13.31
N ALA A 4 -9.83 -26.87 -12.96
CA ALA A 4 -10.44 -25.97 -13.91
C ALA A 4 -9.36 -25.03 -14.46
N VAL A 5 -9.22 -24.96 -15.79
CA VAL A 5 -8.26 -24.08 -16.44
C VAL A 5 -8.55 -22.63 -16.03
N ARG A 6 -7.58 -21.98 -15.37
CA ARG A 6 -7.72 -20.59 -14.89
C ARG A 6 -7.82 -19.65 -16.08
N GLU A 7 -8.76 -18.70 -16.02
CA GLU A 7 -8.92 -17.73 -17.11
C GLU A 7 -7.65 -16.88 -17.29
N PRO A 8 -7.11 -16.76 -18.51
CA PRO A 8 -6.00 -15.86 -18.81
C PRO A 8 -6.39 -14.38 -18.70
N ILE A 9 -5.45 -13.54 -18.29
CA ILE A 9 -5.63 -12.09 -18.18
C ILE A 9 -4.89 -11.38 -19.31
N ALA A 10 -5.64 -10.70 -20.18
CA ALA A 10 -5.09 -9.98 -21.31
C ALA A 10 -4.45 -8.66 -20.88
N ILE A 11 -3.23 -8.40 -21.38
CA ILE A 11 -2.59 -7.09 -21.35
C ILE A 11 -3.06 -6.35 -22.61
N ILE A 12 -3.85 -5.30 -22.43
CA ILE A 12 -4.52 -4.59 -23.54
C ILE A 12 -4.00 -3.18 -23.78
N GLY A 13 -3.26 -2.62 -22.82
CA GLY A 13 -2.56 -1.35 -22.95
C GLY A 13 -1.24 -1.37 -22.20
N ILE A 14 -0.23 -0.69 -22.73
CA ILE A 14 1.11 -0.56 -22.15
C ILE A 14 1.55 0.90 -22.19
N ALA A 15 2.09 1.41 -21.08
CA ALA A 15 2.88 2.65 -21.07
C ALA A 15 4.25 2.41 -20.43
N CYS A 16 5.25 3.09 -21.00
CA CYS A 16 6.65 2.99 -20.59
C CYS A 16 7.25 4.39 -20.59
N LEU A 17 7.35 5.00 -19.41
CA LEU A 17 8.05 6.27 -19.20
C LEU A 17 9.38 5.99 -18.52
N TYR A 18 10.46 6.00 -19.29
CA TYR A 18 11.82 5.77 -18.81
C TYR A 18 12.71 6.90 -19.30
N PRO A 19 13.88 7.14 -18.70
CA PRO A 19 14.84 8.06 -19.29
C PRO A 19 15.01 7.74 -20.77
N GLU A 20 14.84 8.76 -21.60
CA GLU A 20 14.90 8.68 -23.07
C GLU A 20 13.79 7.83 -23.77
N ALA A 21 12.85 7.20 -23.07
CA ALA A 21 11.68 6.55 -23.67
C ALA A 21 10.37 7.23 -23.20
N ARG A 22 9.54 7.68 -24.15
CA ARG A 22 8.30 8.45 -23.87
C ARG A 22 7.03 7.68 -24.27
N GLY A 23 7.09 6.36 -24.21
CA GLY A 23 5.98 5.46 -24.54
C GLY A 23 6.44 4.04 -24.88
N ALA A 24 5.49 3.10 -24.99
CA ALA A 24 5.79 1.69 -25.26
C ALA A 24 6.55 1.46 -26.59
N GLY A 25 6.24 2.23 -27.63
CA GLY A 25 6.91 2.15 -28.94
C GLY A 25 8.36 2.61 -28.90
N ASP A 26 8.65 3.74 -28.24
CA ASP A 26 10.02 4.23 -28.06
C ASP A 26 10.83 3.28 -27.19
N PHE A 27 10.21 2.77 -26.11
CA PHE A 27 10.80 1.75 -25.26
C PHE A 27 11.19 0.50 -26.07
N TRP A 28 10.26 -0.02 -26.89
CA TRP A 28 10.54 -1.17 -27.75
C TRP A 28 11.65 -0.91 -28.77
N ARG A 29 11.63 0.26 -29.42
CA ARG A 29 12.66 0.66 -30.39
C ARG A 29 14.05 0.65 -29.73
N ARG A 30 14.18 1.28 -28.56
CA ARG A 30 15.42 1.30 -27.77
C ARG A 30 15.88 -0.08 -27.34
N LEU A 31 14.98 -1.00 -27.02
CA LEU A 31 15.34 -2.39 -26.70
C LEU A 31 15.88 -3.17 -27.91
N CYS A 32 15.56 -2.75 -29.13
CA CYS A 32 15.95 -3.42 -30.37
C CYS A 32 17.18 -2.84 -31.07
N GLU A 33 17.57 -1.59 -30.78
CA GLU A 33 18.74 -0.92 -31.36
C GLU A 33 20.05 -1.38 -30.71
N ASP A 34 21.18 -1.40 -31.43
CA ASP A 34 22.49 -1.67 -30.84
C ASP A 34 22.83 -0.60 -29.78
N PRO A 35 23.44 -0.97 -28.64
CA PRO A 35 23.71 -0.02 -27.57
C PRO A 35 24.70 1.06 -28.05
N ALA A 36 24.23 2.30 -28.17
CA ALA A 36 25.06 3.46 -28.45
C ALA A 36 24.87 4.49 -27.34
N GLY A 37 25.88 4.72 -26.51
CA GLY A 37 25.89 5.79 -25.50
C GLY A 37 26.40 5.39 -24.12
N PRO A 38 26.64 6.37 -23.24
CA PRO A 38 27.02 6.14 -21.85
C PRO A 38 25.91 5.39 -21.07
N PRO A 39 26.25 4.69 -19.98
CA PRO A 39 25.29 3.91 -19.21
C PRO A 39 24.16 4.78 -18.61
N PRO A 40 22.94 4.24 -18.47
CA PRO A 40 21.72 4.97 -18.07
C PRO A 40 21.73 5.54 -16.64
N SER A 41 22.75 5.26 -15.83
CA SER A 41 22.79 5.61 -14.40
C SER A 41 22.84 7.11 -14.09
N THR A 42 22.93 7.97 -15.10
CA THR A 42 22.86 9.44 -14.95
C THR A 42 21.58 10.06 -15.53
N ALA A 43 20.75 9.27 -16.20
CA ALA A 43 19.56 9.75 -16.89
C ALA A 43 18.36 9.78 -15.93
N SER A 44 17.59 10.88 -15.94
CA SER A 44 16.44 11.09 -15.04
C SER A 44 15.15 11.34 -15.81
N LEU A 45 14.03 11.34 -15.10
CA LEU A 45 12.70 11.72 -15.59
C LEU A 45 12.35 13.20 -15.34
N ASP A 46 13.30 14.05 -14.94
CA ASP A 46 13.04 15.46 -14.65
C ASP A 46 12.62 16.28 -15.86
N ASP A 47 13.05 15.89 -17.05
CA ASP A 47 12.77 16.58 -18.31
C ASP A 47 11.34 16.33 -18.84
N VAL A 48 10.59 15.38 -18.25
CA VAL A 48 9.22 15.06 -18.66
C VAL A 48 8.23 16.15 -18.20
N ASP A 49 7.94 17.14 -19.03
CA ASP A 49 6.92 18.13 -18.68
C ASP A 49 5.49 17.59 -18.92
N VAL A 50 4.65 17.71 -17.90
CA VAL A 50 3.26 17.24 -17.91
C VAL A 50 2.36 18.39 -17.49
N ASP A 51 1.55 18.87 -18.41
CA ASP A 51 0.49 19.84 -18.10
C ASP A 51 -0.63 19.16 -17.31
N VAL A 52 -0.69 19.40 -16.00
CA VAL A 52 -1.68 18.78 -15.11
C VAL A 52 -3.11 19.29 -15.35
N ALA A 53 -3.27 20.46 -16.02
CA ALA A 53 -4.59 21.02 -16.31
C ALA A 53 -5.43 20.11 -17.20
N ARG A 54 -4.79 19.32 -18.07
CA ARG A 54 -5.45 18.31 -18.92
C ARG A 54 -6.20 17.24 -18.11
N PHE A 55 -5.84 17.05 -16.85
CA PHE A 55 -6.46 16.07 -15.95
C PHE A 55 -7.52 16.72 -15.03
N GLY A 56 -7.90 17.98 -15.29
CA GLY A 56 -8.80 18.73 -14.43
C GLY A 56 -8.17 19.19 -13.12
N ILE A 57 -6.84 19.13 -13.01
CA ILE A 57 -6.10 19.56 -11.83
C ILE A 57 -5.69 21.02 -12.01
N PRO A 58 -6.10 21.95 -11.11
CA PRO A 58 -5.69 23.34 -11.20
C PRO A 58 -4.16 23.49 -11.19
N PRO A 59 -3.56 24.30 -12.09
CA PRO A 59 -2.11 24.46 -12.16
C PRO A 59 -1.44 24.85 -10.82
N VAL A 60 -2.13 25.61 -9.98
CA VAL A 60 -1.66 25.97 -8.63
C VAL A 60 -1.39 24.75 -7.74
N GLN A 61 -2.13 23.66 -7.92
CA GLN A 61 -1.94 22.42 -7.17
C GLN A 61 -0.73 21.60 -7.66
N ARG A 62 -0.16 21.90 -8.82
CA ARG A 62 1.03 21.18 -9.33
C ARG A 62 2.20 21.24 -8.35
N THR A 63 2.40 22.40 -7.73
CA THR A 63 3.47 22.63 -6.75
C THR A 63 3.30 21.81 -5.47
N SER A 64 2.09 21.28 -5.25
CA SER A 64 1.73 20.49 -4.08
C SER A 64 1.61 18.98 -4.37
N MET A 65 2.00 18.55 -5.56
CA MET A 65 2.02 17.15 -5.96
C MET A 65 3.44 16.60 -5.91
N THR A 66 3.56 15.32 -5.58
CA THR A 66 4.84 14.60 -5.78
C THR A 66 5.16 14.51 -7.26
N ARG A 67 6.45 14.48 -7.60
CA ARG A 67 6.85 14.24 -8.99
C ARG A 67 6.31 12.90 -9.51
N MET A 68 6.28 11.88 -8.68
CA MET A 68 5.76 10.56 -9.03
C MET A 68 4.26 10.59 -9.39
N GLN A 69 3.43 11.38 -8.70
CA GLN A 69 2.01 11.57 -9.09
C GLN A 69 1.86 12.11 -10.50
N VAL A 70 2.67 13.12 -10.85
CA VAL A 70 2.63 13.75 -12.17
C VAL A 70 3.03 12.75 -13.26
N LEU A 71 4.10 11.99 -13.03
CA LEU A 71 4.59 10.98 -13.98
C LEU A 71 3.59 9.82 -14.15
N MET A 72 3.00 9.33 -13.06
CA MET A 72 2.02 8.24 -13.13
C MET A 72 0.68 8.65 -13.75
N LEU A 73 0.26 9.92 -13.60
CA LEU A 73 -0.89 10.46 -14.34
C LEU A 73 -0.67 10.41 -15.86
N GLU A 74 0.53 10.81 -16.31
CA GLU A 74 0.88 10.74 -17.72
C GLU A 74 1.01 9.29 -18.21
N ALA A 75 1.60 8.38 -17.41
CA ALA A 75 1.66 6.96 -17.74
C ALA A 75 0.25 6.33 -17.85
N ALA A 76 -0.66 6.66 -16.92
CA ALA A 76 -2.06 6.22 -16.98
C ALA A 76 -2.73 6.70 -18.28
N ARG A 77 -2.56 7.98 -18.63
CA ARG A 77 -3.08 8.55 -19.88
C ARG A 77 -2.55 7.80 -21.10
N GLN A 78 -1.24 7.56 -21.16
CA GLN A 78 -0.61 6.83 -22.27
C GLN A 78 -1.12 5.40 -22.36
N CYS A 79 -1.29 4.71 -21.23
CA CYS A 79 -1.77 3.33 -21.19
C CYS A 79 -3.22 3.22 -21.67
N LEU A 80 -4.10 4.12 -21.21
CA LEU A 80 -5.49 4.18 -21.66
C LEU A 80 -5.60 4.58 -23.15
N THR A 81 -4.73 5.47 -23.62
CA THR A 81 -4.63 5.85 -25.03
C THR A 81 -4.18 4.66 -25.89
N ASP A 82 -3.17 3.93 -25.44
CA ASP A 82 -2.63 2.75 -26.10
C ASP A 82 -3.67 1.62 -26.18
N ALA A 83 -4.51 1.45 -25.15
CA ALA A 83 -5.65 0.53 -25.18
C ALA A 83 -6.84 1.01 -26.04
N GLY A 84 -6.80 2.24 -26.57
CA GLY A 84 -7.86 2.81 -27.41
C GLY A 84 -9.05 3.41 -26.66
N TYR A 85 -9.02 3.47 -25.32
CA TYR A 85 -10.13 3.98 -24.50
C TYR A 85 -10.20 5.51 -24.39
N THR A 86 -9.34 6.23 -25.12
CA THR A 86 -9.56 7.66 -25.41
C THR A 86 -10.57 7.87 -26.53
N GLY A 87 -10.73 6.89 -27.44
CA GLY A 87 -11.65 6.94 -28.58
C GLY A 87 -12.94 6.17 -28.38
N ARG A 88 -13.07 5.38 -27.31
CA ARG A 88 -14.25 4.56 -26.98
C ARG A 88 -14.42 4.41 -25.46
N PRO A 89 -15.63 4.15 -24.94
CA PRO A 89 -15.85 4.07 -23.50
C PRO A 89 -15.23 2.82 -22.86
N LEU A 90 -14.62 2.99 -21.68
CA LEU A 90 -14.24 1.92 -20.75
C LEU A 90 -15.33 1.80 -19.67
N GLY A 91 -15.62 0.59 -19.19
CA GLY A 91 -16.52 0.39 -18.05
C GLY A 91 -15.91 0.91 -16.75
N THR A 92 -16.15 2.17 -16.42
CA THR A 92 -15.45 2.88 -15.34
C THR A 92 -15.83 2.43 -13.92
N ASP A 93 -17.03 1.91 -13.73
CA ASP A 93 -17.58 1.66 -12.39
C ASP A 93 -16.94 0.46 -11.66
N ARG A 94 -16.34 -0.45 -12.42
CA ARG A 94 -15.59 -1.63 -11.93
C ARG A 94 -14.18 -1.67 -12.52
N THR A 95 -13.59 -0.51 -12.80
CA THR A 95 -12.18 -0.39 -13.18
C THR A 95 -11.35 0.01 -11.96
N ASP A 96 -10.46 -0.89 -11.54
CA ASP A 96 -9.59 -0.70 -10.38
C ASP A 96 -8.29 0.02 -10.79
N VAL A 97 -7.68 0.75 -9.85
CA VAL A 97 -6.38 1.44 -10.03
C VAL A 97 -5.43 1.02 -8.92
N ILE A 98 -4.32 0.39 -9.29
CA ILE A 98 -3.29 -0.06 -8.35
C ILE A 98 -1.99 0.66 -8.69
N ALA A 99 -1.45 1.42 -7.75
CA ALA A 99 -0.15 2.06 -7.87
C ALA A 99 0.89 1.33 -7.01
N GLY A 100 2.13 1.25 -7.47
CA GLY A 100 3.24 0.70 -6.70
C GLY A 100 4.43 1.65 -6.64
N THR A 101 4.88 1.94 -5.43
CA THR A 101 6.07 2.75 -5.15
C THR A 101 6.83 2.08 -4.01
N CYS A 102 8.12 2.40 -3.85
CA CYS A 102 8.88 1.98 -2.68
C CYS A 102 9.83 3.10 -2.29
N LEU A 103 10.00 3.26 -0.97
CA LEU A 103 10.66 4.40 -0.35
C LEU A 103 9.83 5.69 -0.50
N GLY A 104 10.08 6.65 0.38
CA GLY A 104 9.34 7.89 0.47
C GLY A 104 9.49 8.77 -0.76
N LEU A 105 8.47 9.61 -0.98
CA LEU A 105 8.31 10.55 -2.09
C LEU A 105 8.86 11.95 -1.70
N ASP A 106 9.30 12.72 -2.69
CA ASP A 106 9.80 14.10 -2.54
C ASP A 106 8.98 14.99 -1.58
N ARG A 107 7.64 14.98 -1.68
CA ARG A 107 6.78 15.79 -0.80
C ARG A 107 6.74 15.29 0.63
N GLN A 108 6.81 13.97 0.86
CA GLN A 108 6.88 13.41 2.23
C GLN A 108 8.15 13.88 2.94
N TYR A 109 9.26 13.91 2.20
CA TYR A 109 10.55 14.42 2.66
C TYR A 109 10.56 15.93 2.90
N ALA A 110 10.02 16.71 1.96
CA ALA A 110 9.89 18.15 2.09
C ALA A 110 9.07 18.52 3.35
N ASN A 111 7.95 17.83 3.57
CA ASN A 111 7.09 18.07 4.73
C ASN A 111 7.78 17.68 6.05
N ALA A 112 8.51 16.56 6.08
CA ALA A 112 9.32 16.19 7.24
C ALA A 112 10.37 17.27 7.55
N LEU A 113 11.07 17.77 6.53
CA LEU A 113 12.06 18.83 6.69
C LEU A 113 11.44 20.15 7.19
N ARG A 114 10.22 20.51 6.77
CA ARG A 114 9.50 21.70 7.30
C ARG A 114 9.22 21.59 8.80
N ILE A 115 8.84 20.40 9.28
CA ILE A 115 8.60 20.14 10.71
C ILE A 115 9.91 20.22 11.50
N GLU A 116 10.98 19.64 10.97
CA GLU A 116 12.31 19.67 11.59
C GLU A 116 12.93 21.09 11.56
N ALA A 117 12.61 21.90 10.55
CA ALA A 117 13.06 23.29 10.44
C ALA A 117 12.56 24.16 11.60
N ALA A 118 11.38 23.87 12.18
CA ALA A 118 10.90 24.56 13.37
C ALA A 118 11.81 24.33 14.58
N ARG A 119 12.24 23.07 14.79
CA ARG A 119 13.22 22.72 15.83
C ARG A 119 14.57 23.37 15.57
N TYR A 120 15.05 23.32 14.33
CA TYR A 120 16.31 23.96 13.94
C TYR A 120 16.27 25.49 14.14
N ALA A 121 15.15 26.15 13.81
CA ALA A 121 14.96 27.57 14.02
C ALA A 121 14.99 27.95 15.51
N ARG A 122 14.43 27.11 16.40
CA ARG A 122 14.54 27.28 17.85
C ARG A 122 15.98 27.13 18.33
N ASP A 123 16.71 26.15 17.82
CA ASP A 123 18.13 25.97 18.15
C ASP A 123 18.98 27.17 17.70
N LEU A 124 18.70 27.71 16.51
CA LEU A 124 19.30 28.95 16.00
C LEU A 124 18.99 30.13 16.93
N GLU A 125 17.74 30.30 17.34
CA GLU A 125 17.31 31.37 18.25
C GLU A 125 18.00 31.30 19.61
N ARG A 126 18.26 30.09 20.11
CA ARG A 126 18.97 29.86 21.39
C ARG A 126 20.47 30.11 21.28
N GLU A 127 21.12 29.70 20.18
CA GLU A 127 22.57 29.83 20.04
C GLU A 127 23.04 31.24 19.67
N VAL A 128 22.21 32.06 19.01
CA VAL A 128 22.59 33.45 18.65
C VAL A 128 22.92 34.29 19.90
N PRO A 129 22.07 34.41 20.93
CA PRO A 129 22.41 35.15 22.15
C PRO A 129 23.51 34.46 22.97
N ALA A 130 23.64 33.13 22.89
CA ALA A 130 24.70 32.39 23.58
C ALA A 130 26.10 32.72 23.03
N LEU A 131 26.19 33.04 21.74
CA LEU A 131 27.43 33.45 21.09
C LEU A 131 27.69 34.96 21.10
N PHE A 132 26.64 35.77 20.94
CA PHE A 132 26.76 37.20 20.71
C PHE A 132 26.21 38.07 21.85
N GLY A 133 25.78 37.48 22.96
CA GLY A 133 25.26 38.19 24.12
C GLY A 133 23.76 38.49 24.05
N GLY A 134 23.19 38.90 25.20
CA GLY A 134 21.74 39.10 25.36
C GLY A 134 21.12 40.16 24.43
N HIS A 135 21.91 41.15 23.98
CA HIS A 135 21.46 42.17 23.03
C HIS A 135 21.12 41.60 21.64
N ALA A 136 21.57 40.37 21.32
CA ALA A 136 21.30 39.72 20.04
C ALA A 136 19.93 39.01 19.98
N ARG A 137 19.15 38.98 21.08
CA ARG A 137 17.83 38.32 21.14
C ARG A 137 16.84 38.80 20.06
N PRO A 138 16.69 40.11 19.76
CA PRO A 138 15.80 40.54 18.67
C PRO A 138 16.24 40.04 17.30
N ALA A 139 17.55 40.01 17.04
CA ALA A 139 18.11 39.46 15.81
C ALA A 139 17.94 37.94 15.73
N ALA A 140 18.04 37.23 16.85
CA ALA A 140 17.79 35.79 16.95
C ALA A 140 16.34 35.42 16.60
N ALA A 141 15.37 36.12 17.19
CA ALA A 141 13.94 35.93 16.90
C ALA A 141 13.62 36.27 15.44
N ARG A 142 14.23 37.34 14.89
CA ARG A 142 14.11 37.68 13.47
C ARG A 142 14.71 36.58 12.58
N ALA A 143 15.89 36.06 12.91
CA ALA A 143 16.55 34.99 12.17
C ALA A 143 15.70 33.71 12.12
N ALA A 144 15.11 33.32 13.25
CA ALA A 144 14.23 32.15 13.32
C ALA A 144 12.98 32.31 12.43
N ARG A 145 12.35 33.50 12.43
CA ARG A 145 11.21 33.80 11.54
C ARG A 145 11.60 33.79 10.06
N GLU A 146 12.71 34.44 9.71
CA GLU A 146 13.21 34.48 8.33
C GLU A 146 13.56 33.07 7.81
N LEU A 147 14.19 32.23 8.65
CA LEU A 147 14.46 30.84 8.29
C LEU A 147 13.17 30.07 8.00
N ARG A 148 12.18 30.14 8.90
CA ARG A 148 10.89 29.45 8.71
C ARG A 148 10.20 29.90 7.42
N ALA A 149 10.23 31.19 7.11
CA ALA A 149 9.68 31.75 5.88
C ALA A 149 10.42 31.23 4.63
N ARG A 150 11.76 31.25 4.63
CA ARG A 150 12.58 30.76 3.50
C ARG A 150 12.42 29.27 3.25
N VAL A 151 12.35 28.45 4.30
CA VAL A 151 12.12 27.00 4.17
C VAL A 151 10.74 26.74 3.58
N THR A 152 9.73 27.47 4.05
CA THR A 152 8.36 27.39 3.53
C THR A 152 8.26 27.80 2.06
N GLU A 153 8.90 28.90 1.68
CA GLU A 153 8.99 29.38 0.30
C GLU A 153 9.67 28.35 -0.61
N ARG A 154 10.80 27.79 -0.18
CA ARG A 154 11.60 26.86 -1.00
C ARG A 154 10.96 25.50 -1.17
N LEU A 155 10.50 24.90 -0.07
CA LEU A 155 9.96 23.54 -0.08
C LEU A 155 8.51 23.51 -0.59
N GLY A 156 7.86 24.66 -0.68
CA GLY A 156 6.43 24.77 -0.86
C GLY A 156 5.71 24.46 0.46
N ALA A 157 4.70 25.26 0.77
CA ALA A 157 3.70 24.89 1.74
C ALA A 157 2.35 25.34 1.22
N SER A 158 1.63 24.40 0.63
CA SER A 158 0.25 24.62 0.24
C SER A 158 -0.69 24.18 1.36
N PRO A 159 -1.79 24.90 1.63
CA PRO A 159 -2.92 24.32 2.36
C PRO A 159 -3.43 23.02 1.69
N HIS A 160 -3.13 22.81 0.41
CA HIS A 160 -3.48 21.61 -0.37
C HIS A 160 -2.38 20.52 -0.38
N ASP A 161 -1.20 20.75 0.23
CA ASP A 161 0.03 19.90 0.13
C ASP A 161 -0.05 18.53 0.79
N ARG A 162 -1.19 18.18 1.41
CA ARG A 162 -1.24 17.10 2.40
C ARG A 162 -1.87 15.81 1.88
N VAL A 163 -2.83 15.93 0.97
CA VAL A 163 -3.22 14.77 0.14
C VAL A 163 -2.09 14.51 -0.86
N GLY A 164 -1.48 15.57 -1.39
CA GLY A 164 -0.44 15.46 -2.40
C GLY A 164 0.85 14.74 -1.99
N GLU A 165 1.05 14.33 -0.73
CA GLU A 165 2.24 13.56 -0.32
C GLU A 165 2.01 12.05 -0.13
N MET A 166 0.78 11.58 0.12
CA MET A 166 0.56 10.15 0.39
C MET A 166 0.62 9.35 -0.92
N ALA A 167 1.16 8.13 -0.89
CA ALA A 167 1.27 7.28 -2.08
C ALA A 167 -0.12 6.89 -2.62
N SER A 168 -1.09 6.66 -1.75
CA SER A 168 -2.51 6.41 -2.09
C SER A 168 -3.18 7.50 -2.92
N THR A 169 -2.58 8.68 -3.01
CA THR A 169 -3.15 9.79 -3.79
C THR A 169 -2.73 9.78 -5.24
N ILE A 170 -1.69 9.00 -5.58
CA ILE A 170 -1.36 8.65 -6.95
C ILE A 170 -2.55 7.93 -7.63
N PRO A 171 -3.00 6.76 -7.14
CA PRO A 171 -4.11 6.06 -7.78
C PRO A 171 -5.44 6.83 -7.61
N ALA A 172 -5.66 7.59 -6.52
CA ALA A 172 -6.86 8.41 -6.36
C ALA A 172 -6.96 9.57 -7.37
N ARG A 173 -5.85 10.26 -7.67
CA ARG A 173 -5.83 11.30 -8.71
C ARG A 173 -6.04 10.70 -10.11
N ILE A 174 -5.47 9.53 -10.37
CA ILE A 174 -5.70 8.79 -11.62
C ILE A 174 -7.19 8.42 -11.74
N ALA A 175 -7.78 7.86 -10.67
CA ALA A 175 -9.20 7.55 -10.59
C ALA A 175 -10.07 8.78 -10.87
N GLY A 176 -9.79 9.92 -10.22
CA GLY A 176 -10.49 11.19 -10.47
C GLY A 176 -10.33 11.71 -11.91
N ALA A 177 -9.11 11.69 -12.45
CA ALA A 177 -8.81 12.20 -13.79
C ALA A 177 -9.53 11.42 -14.90
N PHE A 178 -9.69 10.11 -14.73
CA PHE A 178 -10.29 9.21 -15.72
C PHE A 178 -11.64 8.64 -15.31
N ARG A 179 -12.21 9.15 -14.21
CA ARG A 179 -13.51 8.74 -13.63
C ARG A 179 -13.59 7.24 -13.30
N LEU A 180 -12.48 6.60 -12.94
CA LEU A 180 -12.43 5.17 -12.58
C LEU A 180 -12.91 5.01 -11.14
N ARG A 181 -13.93 4.18 -10.90
CA ARG A 181 -14.64 4.10 -9.60
C ARG A 181 -14.52 2.76 -8.89
N GLY A 182 -13.65 1.87 -9.38
CA GLY A 182 -13.32 0.61 -8.72
C GLY A 182 -12.39 0.80 -7.52
N ARG A 183 -11.78 -0.30 -7.06
CA ARG A 183 -10.79 -0.30 -5.98
C ARG A 183 -9.63 0.59 -6.34
N THR A 184 -9.12 1.33 -5.36
CA THR A 184 -8.03 2.28 -5.55
C THR A 184 -7.08 2.14 -4.38
N LEU A 185 -5.82 1.76 -4.64
CA LEU A 185 -4.84 1.53 -3.59
C LEU A 185 -3.40 1.66 -4.10
N ALA A 186 -2.49 2.00 -3.18
CA ALA A 186 -1.06 1.90 -3.37
C ALA A 186 -0.50 0.67 -2.63
N VAL A 187 0.53 0.02 -3.18
CA VAL A 187 1.18 -1.15 -2.58
C VAL A 187 2.70 -1.02 -2.60
N GLU A 188 3.35 -1.66 -1.62
CA GLU A 188 4.81 -1.81 -1.55
C GLU A 188 5.17 -3.25 -1.14
N SER A 189 6.15 -3.83 -1.84
CA SER A 189 6.80 -5.09 -1.48
C SER A 189 8.29 -5.05 -1.88
N ALA A 190 8.97 -3.91 -1.62
CA ALA A 190 10.30 -3.60 -2.15
C ALA A 190 10.39 -3.86 -3.68
N ASP A 191 11.41 -4.54 -4.18
CA ASP A 191 11.55 -4.84 -5.63
C ASP A 191 10.42 -5.73 -6.19
N ALA A 192 9.69 -6.46 -5.33
CA ALA A 192 8.57 -7.30 -5.75
C ALA A 192 7.24 -6.52 -5.85
N THR A 193 7.26 -5.20 -5.65
CA THR A 193 6.06 -4.32 -5.70
C THR A 193 5.24 -4.53 -6.97
N SER A 194 5.88 -4.56 -8.14
CA SER A 194 5.22 -4.86 -9.42
C SER A 194 4.48 -6.20 -9.43
N PHE A 195 5.08 -7.26 -8.87
CA PHE A 195 4.47 -8.59 -8.84
C PHE A 195 3.33 -8.67 -7.84
N ALA A 196 3.45 -8.04 -6.68
CA ALA A 196 2.36 -7.95 -5.70
C ALA A 196 1.14 -7.23 -6.29
N ALA A 197 1.35 -6.12 -6.99
CA ALA A 197 0.30 -5.38 -7.68
C ALA A 197 -0.37 -6.22 -8.78
N LEU A 198 0.42 -6.92 -9.60
CA LEU A 198 -0.10 -7.81 -10.65
C LEU A 198 -0.86 -9.01 -10.07
N ALA A 199 -0.37 -9.63 -9.00
CA ALA A 199 -1.04 -10.75 -8.36
C ALA A 199 -2.42 -10.35 -7.83
N HIS A 200 -2.52 -9.17 -7.18
CA HIS A 200 -3.80 -8.64 -6.73
C HIS A 200 -4.75 -8.34 -7.91
N ALA A 201 -4.25 -7.71 -8.97
CA ALA A 201 -5.05 -7.43 -10.18
C ALA A 201 -5.60 -8.71 -10.84
N VAL A 202 -4.75 -9.74 -10.98
CA VAL A 202 -5.13 -11.03 -11.55
C VAL A 202 -6.19 -11.72 -10.70
N ASN A 203 -6.04 -11.70 -9.37
CA ASN A 203 -7.05 -12.25 -8.45
C ASN A 203 -8.39 -11.51 -8.57
N GLY A 204 -8.37 -10.18 -8.62
CA GLY A 204 -9.58 -9.36 -8.76
C GLY A 204 -10.34 -9.65 -10.06
N LEU A 205 -9.62 -9.76 -11.18
CA LEU A 205 -10.23 -10.07 -12.49
C LEU A 205 -10.78 -11.49 -12.55
N ARG A 206 -10.05 -12.49 -12.03
CA ARG A 206 -10.48 -13.90 -11.99
C ARG A 206 -11.63 -14.15 -11.02
N GLY A 207 -11.66 -13.41 -9.92
CA GLY A 207 -12.72 -13.48 -8.91
C GLY A 207 -13.99 -12.70 -9.28
N ASP A 208 -14.07 -12.15 -10.50
CA ASP A 208 -15.13 -11.25 -10.95
C ASP A 208 -15.43 -10.14 -9.92
N LEU A 209 -14.36 -9.54 -9.39
CA LEU A 209 -14.44 -8.42 -8.46
C LEU A 209 -14.31 -7.07 -9.18
N CYS A 210 -13.74 -7.08 -10.38
CA CYS A 210 -13.58 -5.94 -11.28
C CYS A 210 -13.66 -6.41 -12.74
N ASP A 211 -13.83 -5.47 -13.68
CA ASP A 211 -13.89 -5.74 -15.12
C ASP A 211 -12.60 -5.34 -15.86
N ALA A 212 -11.87 -4.37 -15.31
CA ALA A 212 -10.56 -3.96 -15.78
C ALA A 212 -9.69 -3.48 -14.60
N VAL A 213 -8.38 -3.54 -14.75
CA VAL A 213 -7.43 -3.03 -13.75
C VAL A 213 -6.32 -2.26 -14.43
N LEU A 214 -6.08 -1.02 -14.00
CA LEU A 214 -4.92 -0.24 -14.38
C LEU A 214 -3.83 -0.40 -13.30
N VAL A 215 -2.75 -1.08 -13.63
CA VAL A 215 -1.60 -1.30 -12.73
C VAL A 215 -0.46 -0.40 -13.15
N LEU A 216 0.04 0.44 -12.25
CA LEU A 216 1.21 1.30 -12.47
C LEU A 216 2.24 1.10 -11.38
N THR A 217 3.52 1.11 -11.73
CA THR A 217 4.60 1.15 -10.74
C THR A 217 5.65 2.16 -11.14
N GLY A 218 6.31 2.76 -10.16
CA GLY A 218 7.29 3.81 -10.42
C GLY A 218 8.43 3.79 -9.42
N GLN A 219 9.61 4.11 -9.94
CA GLN A 219 10.82 4.33 -9.15
C GLN A 219 11.50 5.60 -9.64
N ARG A 220 11.92 6.42 -8.68
CA ARG A 220 12.70 7.63 -8.92
C ARG A 220 13.74 7.80 -7.82
N ARG A 221 14.76 8.61 -8.06
CA ARG A 221 15.60 9.16 -7.01
C ARG A 221 14.90 10.32 -6.30
N GLU A 222 14.17 10.00 -5.23
CA GLU A 222 13.46 10.99 -4.41
C GLU A 222 14.38 11.68 -3.37
N SER A 223 15.48 11.02 -2.98
CA SER A 223 16.43 11.51 -1.98
C SER A 223 17.80 10.78 -2.09
N PRO A 224 18.92 11.36 -1.60
CA PRO A 224 20.17 10.62 -1.42
C PRO A 224 20.09 9.46 -0.41
N LEU A 225 19.14 9.47 0.54
CA LEU A 225 19.02 8.47 1.60
C LEU A 225 18.95 7.03 1.04
N ALA A 226 18.12 6.82 0.03
CA ALA A 226 17.95 5.50 -0.60
C ALA A 226 19.28 4.90 -1.08
N ALA A 227 20.10 5.73 -1.73
CA ALA A 227 21.41 5.32 -2.26
C ALA A 227 22.37 4.93 -1.13
N GLU A 228 22.40 5.69 -0.04
CA GLU A 228 23.24 5.40 1.12
C GLU A 228 22.81 4.11 1.83
N LEU A 229 21.49 3.92 2.02
CA LEU A 229 20.94 2.73 2.67
C LEU A 229 21.20 1.46 1.85
N LEU A 230 21.05 1.53 0.52
CA LEU A 230 21.38 0.41 -0.37
C LEU A 230 22.88 0.10 -0.33
N ALA A 231 23.73 1.12 -0.37
CA ALA A 231 25.18 0.96 -0.30
C ALA A 231 25.63 0.32 1.02
N ALA A 232 25.06 0.75 2.15
CA ALA A 232 25.33 0.16 3.47
C ALA A 232 24.97 -1.33 3.54
N LYS A 233 24.03 -1.77 2.70
CA LYS A 233 23.60 -3.17 2.55
C LYS A 233 24.43 -3.98 1.55
N GLY A 234 25.43 -3.36 0.92
CA GLY A 234 26.22 -3.97 -0.16
C GLY A 234 25.46 -4.11 -1.48
N LEU A 235 24.41 -3.32 -1.70
CA LEU A 235 23.63 -3.28 -2.94
C LEU A 235 24.06 -2.10 -3.83
N PRO A 236 23.73 -2.12 -5.13
CA PRO A 236 24.00 -0.99 -6.02
C PRO A 236 23.39 0.31 -5.48
N ALA A 237 24.24 1.32 -5.27
CA ALA A 237 23.82 2.61 -4.69
C ALA A 237 22.95 3.44 -5.64
N THR A 238 22.97 3.18 -6.95
CA THR A 238 22.22 3.93 -7.94
C THR A 238 21.11 3.06 -8.52
N LEU A 239 19.86 3.48 -8.31
CA LEU A 239 18.68 2.90 -8.95
C LEU A 239 18.39 3.63 -10.26
N GLY A 240 17.87 2.90 -11.25
CA GLY A 240 17.29 3.47 -12.45
C GLY A 240 15.93 4.11 -12.15
N GLU A 241 15.57 5.12 -12.95
CA GLU A 241 14.25 5.76 -12.89
C GLU A 241 13.31 5.16 -13.94
N GLY A 242 12.01 5.10 -13.64
CA GLY A 242 11.03 4.58 -14.59
C GLY A 242 9.64 4.48 -14.01
N VAL A 243 8.63 4.63 -14.89
CA VAL A 243 7.23 4.32 -14.62
C VAL A 243 6.71 3.39 -15.71
N GLY A 244 6.27 2.20 -15.32
CA GLY A 244 5.54 1.25 -16.16
C GLY A 244 4.05 1.26 -15.83
N ALA A 245 3.20 1.06 -16.84
CA ALA A 245 1.77 0.85 -16.64
C ALA A 245 1.19 -0.21 -17.59
N LEU A 246 0.27 -1.02 -17.08
CA LEU A 246 -0.47 -2.02 -17.83
C LEU A 246 -1.99 -1.88 -17.58
N LEU A 247 -2.78 -1.93 -18.64
CA LEU A 247 -4.24 -2.09 -18.53
C LEU A 247 -4.60 -3.56 -18.78
N LEU A 248 -5.28 -4.15 -17.81
CA LEU A 248 -5.56 -5.58 -17.75
C LEU A 248 -7.07 -5.85 -17.79
N LYS A 249 -7.48 -6.90 -18.51
CA LYS A 249 -8.85 -7.44 -18.51
C LYS A 249 -8.84 -8.96 -18.53
N ARG A 250 -9.93 -9.58 -18.08
CA ARG A 250 -10.22 -10.99 -18.43
C ARG A 250 -10.10 -11.17 -19.94
N ARG A 251 -9.39 -12.20 -20.43
CA ARG A 251 -9.18 -12.40 -21.87
C ARG A 251 -10.52 -12.54 -22.61
N SER A 252 -11.51 -13.22 -22.02
CA SER A 252 -12.85 -13.34 -22.61
C SER A 252 -13.50 -11.97 -22.86
N SER A 253 -13.37 -11.06 -21.89
CA SER A 253 -13.90 -9.70 -21.96
C SER A 253 -13.12 -8.84 -22.94
N ALA A 254 -11.79 -8.98 -22.98
CA ALA A 254 -10.95 -8.29 -23.96
C ALA A 254 -11.32 -8.67 -25.41
N VAL A 255 -11.51 -9.95 -25.69
CA VAL A 255 -11.93 -10.43 -27.01
C VAL A 255 -13.34 -9.95 -27.35
N ARG A 256 -14.30 -10.08 -26.42
CA ARG A 256 -15.68 -9.59 -26.60
C ARG A 256 -15.70 -8.10 -26.95
N ASP A 257 -14.87 -7.33 -26.27
CA ASP A 257 -14.83 -5.88 -26.44
C ASP A 257 -13.90 -5.47 -27.60
N GLY A 258 -13.32 -6.42 -28.35
CA GLY A 258 -12.44 -6.14 -29.50
C GLY A 258 -11.16 -5.38 -29.12
N ASP A 259 -10.66 -5.58 -27.90
CA ASP A 259 -9.39 -5.01 -27.45
C ASP A 259 -8.21 -5.63 -28.22
N ARG A 260 -7.18 -4.81 -28.48
CA ARG A 260 -5.87 -5.34 -28.88
C ARG A 260 -5.25 -6.06 -27.68
N ILE A 261 -4.75 -7.27 -27.88
CA ILE A 261 -4.06 -8.05 -26.85
C ILE A 261 -2.56 -8.09 -27.17
N TYR A 262 -1.73 -7.58 -26.27
CA TYR A 262 -0.26 -7.67 -26.37
C TYR A 262 0.24 -9.08 -26.05
N ALA A 263 -0.21 -9.60 -24.90
CA ALA A 263 0.03 -10.93 -24.39
C ALA A 263 -1.03 -11.25 -23.33
N SER A 264 -1.14 -12.52 -22.95
CA SER A 264 -1.98 -12.95 -21.83
C SER A 264 -1.11 -13.45 -20.66
N ILE A 265 -1.38 -12.95 -19.46
CA ILE A 265 -0.85 -13.49 -18.20
C ILE A 265 -1.58 -14.79 -17.90
N LEU A 266 -0.83 -15.89 -17.84
CA LEU A 266 -1.36 -17.22 -17.53
C LEU A 266 -1.32 -17.51 -16.04
N GLU A 267 -0.25 -17.10 -15.35
CA GLU A 267 -0.15 -17.21 -13.90
C GLU A 267 0.91 -16.23 -13.36
N CYS A 268 0.73 -15.80 -12.11
CA CYS A 268 1.70 -15.06 -11.33
C CYS A 268 1.84 -15.73 -9.96
N ALA A 269 2.91 -16.50 -9.77
CA ALA A 269 3.21 -17.19 -8.53
C ALA A 269 4.25 -16.42 -7.72
N MET A 270 4.07 -16.44 -6.40
CA MET A 270 5.00 -15.83 -5.45
C MET A 270 5.26 -16.79 -4.28
N GLU A 271 6.49 -16.81 -3.80
CA GLU A 271 6.90 -17.51 -2.57
C GLU A 271 7.75 -16.55 -1.74
N HIS A 272 7.82 -16.76 -0.43
CA HIS A 272 8.67 -15.97 0.45
C HIS A 272 9.66 -16.82 1.24
N ASP A 273 10.94 -16.43 1.21
CA ASP A 273 12.03 -17.02 1.98
C ASP A 273 12.17 -16.31 3.34
N ALA A 274 11.25 -16.61 4.26
CA ALA A 274 11.24 -16.04 5.61
C ALA A 274 12.43 -16.52 6.44
N ARG A 275 13.39 -15.64 6.61
CA ARG A 275 14.60 -15.91 7.39
C ARG A 275 14.80 -14.80 8.41
N PRO A 276 14.88 -15.13 9.70
CA PRO A 276 15.22 -14.15 10.72
C PRO A 276 16.55 -13.45 10.42
N GLY A 277 16.73 -12.28 11.03
CA GLY A 277 17.90 -11.43 10.78
C GLY A 277 17.61 -10.35 9.75
N VAL A 278 18.67 -9.66 9.34
CA VAL A 278 18.59 -8.54 8.38
C VAL A 278 17.94 -8.99 7.08
N LEU A 279 17.00 -8.19 6.54
CA LEU A 279 16.29 -8.51 5.30
C LEU A 279 17.29 -8.69 4.16
N ARG A 280 17.14 -9.75 3.36
CA ARG A 280 18.08 -10.03 2.28
C ARG A 280 17.43 -10.84 1.17
N TYR A 281 17.96 -10.68 -0.04
CA TYR A 281 17.57 -11.51 -1.19
C TYR A 281 17.73 -13.00 -0.88
N SER A 282 16.82 -13.83 -1.40
CA SER A 282 16.97 -15.29 -1.30
C SER A 282 18.10 -15.78 -2.22
N ALA A 283 19.01 -16.55 -1.62
CA ALA A 283 20.08 -17.27 -2.32
C ALA A 283 19.69 -18.73 -2.62
N SER A 284 18.44 -19.14 -2.35
CA SER A 284 18.00 -20.52 -2.53
C SER A 284 17.57 -20.78 -3.98
N ALA A 285 18.40 -21.52 -4.72
CA ALA A 285 18.02 -22.05 -6.04
C ALA A 285 16.82 -23.01 -5.93
N GLU A 286 16.73 -23.80 -4.85
CA GLU A 286 15.60 -24.70 -4.59
C GLU A 286 14.28 -23.94 -4.53
N ARG A 287 14.17 -22.91 -3.68
CA ARG A 287 12.93 -22.13 -3.56
C ARG A 287 12.55 -21.46 -4.88
N ARG A 288 13.54 -20.90 -5.60
CA ARG A 288 13.34 -20.30 -6.92
C ARG A 288 12.82 -21.32 -7.95
N TYR A 289 13.33 -22.55 -7.91
CA TYR A 289 12.84 -23.63 -8.74
C TYR A 289 11.40 -24.02 -8.37
N ARG A 290 11.09 -24.13 -7.07
CA ARG A 290 9.74 -24.49 -6.60
C ARG A 290 8.69 -23.47 -7.00
N VAL A 291 8.92 -22.18 -6.79
CA VAL A 291 7.94 -21.14 -7.20
C VAL A 291 7.74 -21.12 -8.72
N ALA A 292 8.81 -21.29 -9.50
CA ALA A 292 8.71 -21.38 -10.95
C ALA A 292 7.94 -22.65 -11.37
N ARG A 293 8.22 -23.79 -10.74
CA ARG A 293 7.51 -25.05 -10.98
C ARG A 293 6.03 -24.95 -10.66
N ALA A 294 5.69 -24.45 -9.47
CA ALA A 294 4.30 -24.23 -9.06
C ALA A 294 3.56 -23.29 -10.04
N CYS A 295 4.23 -22.27 -10.56
CA CYS A 295 3.67 -21.38 -11.58
C CYS A 295 3.33 -22.13 -12.88
N HIS A 296 4.27 -22.95 -13.37
CA HIS A 296 4.09 -23.79 -14.56
C HIS A 296 2.96 -24.81 -14.37
N ASP A 297 2.92 -25.49 -13.23
CA ASP A 297 1.93 -26.50 -12.92
C ASP A 297 0.52 -25.88 -12.77
N ALA A 298 0.42 -24.72 -12.11
CA ALA A 298 -0.84 -23.98 -11.95
C ALA A 298 -1.39 -23.42 -13.28
N ALA A 299 -0.49 -23.09 -14.22
CA ALA A 299 -0.86 -22.63 -15.56
C ALA A 299 -1.10 -23.79 -16.55
N ASP A 300 -0.81 -25.04 -16.18
CA ASP A 300 -0.74 -26.20 -17.08
C ASP A 300 0.17 -25.93 -18.31
N VAL A 301 1.33 -25.30 -18.06
CA VAL A 301 2.31 -24.93 -19.09
C VAL A 301 3.58 -25.74 -18.91
N PRO A 302 3.96 -26.62 -19.85
CA PRO A 302 5.22 -27.35 -19.76
C PRO A 302 6.40 -26.38 -19.96
N PRO A 303 7.46 -26.44 -19.12
CA PRO A 303 8.62 -25.55 -19.21
C PRO A 303 9.27 -25.52 -20.59
N ARG A 304 9.38 -26.67 -21.26
CA ARG A 304 9.95 -26.76 -22.61
C ARG A 304 9.28 -25.85 -23.65
N SER A 305 8.05 -25.40 -23.40
CA SER A 305 7.31 -24.48 -24.29
C SER A 305 7.65 -23.00 -24.07
N VAL A 306 8.31 -22.65 -22.97
CA VAL A 306 8.81 -21.28 -22.73
C VAL A 306 10.18 -21.13 -23.38
N ARG A 307 10.29 -20.15 -24.29
CA ARG A 307 11.52 -19.89 -25.08
C ARG A 307 12.23 -18.60 -24.69
N TYR A 308 11.60 -17.77 -23.87
CA TYR A 308 12.16 -16.53 -23.39
C TYR A 308 11.92 -16.37 -21.89
N VAL A 309 12.96 -16.04 -21.13
CA VAL A 309 12.85 -15.74 -19.71
C VAL A 309 13.49 -14.37 -19.45
N GLU A 310 12.68 -13.41 -19.04
CA GLU A 310 13.14 -12.11 -18.58
C GLU A 310 13.37 -12.15 -17.06
N ARG A 311 14.55 -11.75 -16.60
CA ARG A 311 14.81 -11.57 -15.17
C ARG A 311 14.52 -10.13 -14.80
N ALA A 312 13.75 -9.87 -13.76
CA ALA A 312 13.47 -8.54 -13.23
C ALA A 312 14.45 -8.19 -12.10
N GLY A 313 14.94 -6.94 -12.11
CA GLY A 313 15.86 -6.40 -11.09
C GLY A 313 17.31 -6.83 -11.25
N GLY A 314 18.19 -6.23 -10.44
CA GLY A 314 19.65 -6.35 -10.52
C GLY A 314 20.32 -6.85 -9.24
N GLY A 315 19.58 -7.53 -8.36
CA GLY A 315 20.03 -8.00 -7.04
C GLY A 315 21.42 -8.68 -7.00
N PRO A 316 21.97 -8.96 -5.79
CA PRO A 316 23.38 -9.30 -5.63
C PRO A 316 23.79 -10.55 -6.43
N PRO A 317 25.07 -10.69 -6.81
CA PRO A 317 25.54 -11.79 -7.67
C PRO A 317 25.11 -13.19 -7.22
N VAL A 318 25.07 -13.43 -5.91
CA VAL A 318 24.61 -14.70 -5.33
C VAL A 318 23.13 -14.99 -5.65
N ALA A 319 22.27 -13.97 -5.64
CA ALA A 319 20.86 -14.11 -5.97
C ALA A 319 20.67 -14.33 -7.49
N ALA A 320 21.48 -13.65 -8.31
CA ALA A 320 21.51 -13.85 -9.75
C ALA A 320 21.96 -15.29 -10.11
N GLN A 321 23.00 -15.81 -9.47
CA GLN A 321 23.46 -17.19 -9.66
C GLN A 321 22.40 -18.20 -9.23
N ALA A 322 21.81 -18.03 -8.04
CA ALA A 322 20.72 -18.90 -7.58
C ALA A 322 19.52 -18.91 -8.54
N CYS A 323 19.25 -17.79 -9.22
CA CYS A 323 18.25 -17.73 -10.27
C CYS A 323 18.64 -18.57 -11.49
N LEU A 324 19.89 -18.47 -11.96
CA LEU A 324 20.37 -19.27 -13.08
C LEU A 324 20.35 -20.77 -12.77
N ASP A 325 20.77 -21.17 -11.57
CA ASP A 325 20.77 -22.57 -11.13
C ASP A 325 19.34 -23.13 -11.09
N ALA A 326 18.39 -22.36 -10.56
CA ALA A 326 16.97 -22.71 -10.50
C ALA A 326 16.37 -22.88 -11.90
N LEU A 327 16.65 -21.94 -12.81
CA LEU A 327 16.21 -22.04 -14.20
C LEU A 327 16.88 -23.23 -14.88
N GLY A 328 18.17 -23.47 -14.66
CA GLY A 328 18.90 -24.61 -15.23
C GLY A 328 18.25 -25.94 -14.86
N ARG A 329 17.76 -26.07 -13.62
CA ARG A 329 16.96 -27.22 -13.19
C ARG A 329 15.56 -27.23 -13.83
N LEU A 330 14.89 -26.08 -13.92
CA LEU A 330 13.55 -25.96 -14.50
C LEU A 330 13.50 -26.38 -15.98
N PHE A 331 14.54 -26.02 -16.73
CA PHE A 331 14.69 -26.23 -18.17
C PHE A 331 15.69 -27.34 -18.51
N GLY A 332 16.14 -28.17 -17.55
CA GLY A 332 17.25 -29.10 -17.75
C GLY A 332 17.06 -30.12 -18.89
N GLU A 333 15.81 -30.39 -19.29
CA GLU A 333 15.46 -31.27 -20.41
C GLU A 333 15.42 -30.53 -21.76
N ALA A 334 15.56 -29.20 -21.78
CA ALA A 334 15.52 -28.40 -22.99
C ALA A 334 16.84 -28.54 -23.78
N PRO A 335 16.81 -28.54 -25.13
CA PRO A 335 18.02 -28.55 -25.93
C PRO A 335 18.94 -27.35 -25.63
N PRO A 336 20.26 -27.46 -25.82
CA PRO A 336 21.17 -26.33 -25.71
C PRO A 336 20.74 -25.14 -26.58
N GLY A 337 20.65 -23.94 -25.98
CA GLY A 337 20.22 -22.72 -26.67
C GLY A 337 18.72 -22.60 -26.90
N ALA A 338 17.90 -23.52 -26.37
CA ALA A 338 16.46 -23.50 -26.53
C ALA A 338 15.75 -22.36 -25.77
N VAL A 339 16.40 -21.77 -24.77
CA VAL A 339 15.81 -20.70 -23.95
C VAL A 339 16.69 -19.46 -24.02
N THR A 340 16.12 -18.34 -24.47
CA THR A 340 16.78 -17.04 -24.46
C THR A 340 16.59 -16.38 -23.10
N LEU A 341 17.68 -15.95 -22.47
CA LEU A 341 17.63 -15.16 -21.24
C LEU A 341 17.75 -13.67 -21.54
N GLY A 342 16.88 -12.88 -20.91
CA GLY A 342 17.00 -11.43 -20.86
C GLY A 342 17.24 -10.91 -19.44
N GLY A 343 17.46 -9.60 -19.34
CA GLY A 343 17.50 -8.84 -18.09
C GLY A 343 17.48 -7.33 -18.32
N PRO A 344 17.25 -6.53 -17.26
CA PRO A 344 17.12 -5.07 -17.32
C PRO A 344 18.47 -4.32 -17.35
N GLY A 345 19.52 -4.98 -16.86
CA GLY A 345 20.74 -4.35 -16.34
C GLY A 345 21.58 -3.51 -17.29
N GLU A 346 21.35 -3.57 -18.60
CA GLU A 346 22.18 -2.82 -19.57
C GLU A 346 21.53 -1.53 -20.08
N ARG A 347 20.19 -1.38 -20.01
CA ARG A 347 19.48 -0.23 -20.62
C ARG A 347 18.64 0.62 -19.67
N LEU A 348 18.08 0.05 -18.62
CA LEU A 348 17.23 0.79 -17.66
C LEU A 348 17.89 0.96 -16.29
N GLY A 349 18.96 0.20 -16.01
CA GLY A 349 19.42 0.00 -14.64
C GLY A 349 18.41 -0.80 -13.81
N ASP A 350 18.64 -0.87 -12.50
CA ASP A 350 17.69 -1.50 -11.57
C ASP A 350 16.61 -0.49 -11.14
N THR A 351 15.39 -0.66 -11.64
CA THR A 351 14.26 0.23 -11.33
C THR A 351 13.46 -0.23 -10.10
N PHE A 352 14.02 -1.12 -9.26
CA PHE A 352 13.52 -1.50 -7.93
C PHE A 352 12.01 -1.80 -7.93
N ALA A 353 11.16 -0.94 -7.36
CA ALA A 353 9.71 -1.14 -7.30
C ALA A 353 9.04 -1.39 -8.68
N ASN A 354 9.60 -0.80 -9.74
CA ASN A 354 9.11 -0.90 -11.11
C ASN A 354 9.76 -2.03 -11.93
N ALA A 355 10.74 -2.74 -11.38
CA ALA A 355 11.51 -3.73 -12.13
C ALA A 355 10.64 -4.84 -12.75
N GLY A 356 9.57 -5.26 -12.06
CA GLY A 356 8.64 -6.28 -12.57
C GLY A 356 7.79 -5.79 -13.73
N LEU A 357 7.17 -4.60 -13.66
CA LEU A 357 6.38 -4.07 -14.79
C LEU A 357 7.25 -3.77 -16.00
N ALA A 358 8.47 -3.26 -15.80
CA ALA A 358 9.43 -3.09 -16.90
C ALA A 358 9.71 -4.42 -17.63
N ALA A 359 9.95 -5.48 -16.87
CA ALA A 359 10.21 -6.81 -17.39
C ALA A 359 8.98 -7.44 -18.07
N VAL A 360 7.80 -7.30 -17.47
CA VAL A 360 6.53 -7.79 -18.05
C VAL A 360 6.19 -7.03 -19.34
N ALA A 361 6.34 -5.71 -19.38
CA ALA A 361 6.12 -4.91 -20.59
C ALA A 361 7.09 -5.33 -21.70
N LYS A 362 8.38 -5.52 -21.38
CA LYS A 362 9.38 -6.01 -22.34
C LYS A 362 9.02 -7.39 -22.90
N ALA A 363 8.63 -8.33 -22.04
CA ALA A 363 8.24 -9.67 -22.47
C ALA A 363 6.94 -9.68 -23.29
N ALA A 364 5.94 -8.88 -22.91
CA ALA A 364 4.70 -8.71 -23.65
C ALA A 364 4.94 -8.09 -25.04
N LEU A 365 5.81 -7.08 -25.14
CA LEU A 365 6.22 -6.48 -26.41
C LEU A 365 7.00 -7.47 -27.28
N ALA A 366 7.87 -8.30 -26.69
CA ALA A 366 8.60 -9.34 -27.41
C ALA A 366 7.67 -10.39 -28.02
N LEU A 367 6.64 -10.82 -27.27
CA LEU A 367 5.58 -11.70 -27.77
C LEU A 367 4.77 -11.01 -28.88
N TYR A 368 4.34 -9.78 -28.65
CA TYR A 368 3.52 -9.01 -29.58
C TYR A 368 4.20 -8.74 -30.93
N HIS A 369 5.48 -8.37 -30.89
CA HIS A 369 6.30 -8.10 -32.07
C HIS A 369 6.96 -9.37 -32.64
N ARG A 370 6.81 -10.53 -31.97
CA ARG A 370 7.44 -11.80 -32.33
C ARG A 370 8.94 -11.64 -32.58
N ARG A 371 9.61 -10.91 -31.70
CA ARG A 371 11.03 -10.56 -31.82
C ARG A 371 11.66 -10.55 -30.44
N LEU A 372 12.84 -11.15 -30.31
CA LEU A 372 13.61 -11.16 -29.08
C LEU A 372 14.51 -9.91 -29.03
N PRO A 373 14.52 -9.14 -27.92
CA PRO A 373 15.34 -7.94 -27.79
C PRO A 373 16.85 -8.26 -27.61
N ALA A 374 17.70 -7.25 -27.79
CA ALA A 374 19.18 -7.34 -27.70
C ALA A 374 19.69 -7.55 -26.23
N PRO A 375 20.99 -7.81 -25.98
CA PRO A 375 21.47 -8.82 -25.03
C PRO A 375 21.21 -8.57 -23.52
N GLY A 376 21.27 -9.68 -22.79
CA GLY A 376 21.69 -9.75 -21.38
C GLY A 376 22.83 -10.77 -21.18
N PRO A 377 23.44 -10.88 -19.98
CA PRO A 377 24.56 -11.79 -19.77
C PRO A 377 24.11 -13.27 -19.82
N ALA A 378 24.80 -14.10 -20.61
CA ALA A 378 24.61 -15.55 -20.69
C ALA A 378 25.80 -16.32 -20.10
N SER A 379 25.51 -17.41 -19.39
CA SER A 379 26.41 -18.57 -19.29
C SER A 379 25.61 -19.86 -19.04
N GLY A 380 26.00 -20.95 -19.70
CA GLY A 380 25.52 -22.31 -19.46
C GLY A 380 24.34 -22.80 -20.31
N ALA A 381 24.40 -24.06 -20.78
CA ALA A 381 23.26 -24.74 -21.38
C ALA A 381 22.15 -24.98 -20.33
N PRO A 382 20.85 -24.88 -20.69
CA PRO A 382 20.28 -24.73 -22.03
C PRO A 382 20.12 -23.28 -22.50
N PHE A 383 20.71 -22.30 -21.81
CA PHE A 383 20.47 -20.88 -22.06
C PHE A 383 21.34 -20.32 -23.18
N ARG A 384 20.76 -19.38 -23.94
CA ARG A 384 21.51 -18.47 -24.82
C ARG A 384 21.13 -17.03 -24.53
N SER A 385 21.93 -16.10 -25.04
CA SER A 385 21.60 -14.68 -25.10
C SER A 385 21.67 -14.20 -26.55
N ALA A 386 20.71 -13.38 -26.94
CA ALA A 386 20.69 -12.78 -28.27
C ALA A 386 21.69 -11.62 -28.32
N ARG A 387 22.68 -11.68 -29.22
CA ARG A 387 23.68 -10.60 -29.36
C ARG A 387 23.12 -9.32 -29.95
N THR A 388 22.08 -9.45 -30.77
CA THR A 388 21.31 -8.37 -31.39
C THR A 388 19.84 -8.79 -31.39
N ALA A 389 18.93 -7.84 -31.60
CA ALA A 389 17.51 -8.16 -31.63
C ALA A 389 17.16 -9.03 -32.86
N GLU A 390 16.65 -10.23 -32.63
CA GLU A 390 16.41 -11.27 -33.65
C GLU A 390 14.93 -11.67 -33.72
N SER A 391 14.51 -12.21 -34.87
CA SER A 391 13.15 -12.75 -35.03
C SER A 391 12.90 -13.89 -34.04
N TRP A 392 11.71 -13.96 -33.46
CA TRP A 392 11.26 -15.10 -32.66
C TRP A 392 10.47 -16.02 -33.59
N PRO A 393 11.06 -17.10 -34.13
CA PRO A 393 10.42 -17.91 -35.18
C PRO A 393 9.15 -18.61 -34.70
N ASP A 394 8.24 -18.93 -35.64
CA ASP A 394 7.12 -19.84 -35.37
C ASP A 394 7.70 -21.26 -35.20
N GLU A 395 7.21 -22.00 -34.20
CA GLU A 395 7.58 -23.41 -34.02
C GLU A 395 6.90 -24.27 -35.10
N PRO A 396 7.48 -25.42 -35.49
CA PRO A 396 6.78 -26.43 -36.27
C PRO A 396 5.69 -27.08 -35.39
N GLY A 397 4.53 -26.43 -35.27
CA GLY A 397 3.39 -26.94 -34.52
C GLY A 397 2.39 -25.87 -34.04
N PRO A 398 1.25 -26.28 -33.46
CA PRO A 398 0.19 -25.37 -33.03
C PRO A 398 0.49 -24.65 -31.70
N GLU A 399 1.62 -24.92 -31.03
CA GLU A 399 1.92 -24.33 -29.71
C GLU A 399 2.20 -22.81 -29.81
N PRO A 400 1.63 -21.98 -28.91
CA PRO A 400 1.87 -20.54 -28.87
C PRO A 400 3.25 -20.20 -28.29
N ARG A 401 3.83 -19.06 -28.71
CA ARG A 401 5.02 -18.50 -28.05
C ARG A 401 4.71 -18.15 -26.60
N ARG A 402 5.63 -18.51 -25.71
CA ARG A 402 5.52 -18.22 -24.28
C ARG A 402 6.81 -17.61 -23.73
N ALA A 403 6.61 -16.68 -22.81
CA ALA A 403 7.68 -16.04 -22.05
C ALA A 403 7.44 -16.24 -20.55
N ALA A 404 8.51 -16.22 -19.76
CA ALA A 404 8.43 -16.13 -18.31
C ALA A 404 9.13 -14.86 -17.82
N VAL A 405 8.68 -14.33 -16.68
CA VAL A 405 9.34 -13.25 -15.95
C VAL A 405 9.65 -13.70 -14.54
N CYS A 406 10.92 -13.63 -14.15
CA CYS A 406 11.40 -14.04 -12.82
C CYS A 406 11.81 -12.81 -11.99
N GLY A 407 11.30 -12.68 -10.77
CA GLY A 407 11.63 -11.60 -9.85
C GLY A 407 12.17 -12.11 -8.52
N ALA A 408 12.93 -11.25 -7.83
CA ALA A 408 13.29 -11.44 -6.43
C ALA A 408 13.37 -10.08 -5.73
N SER A 409 13.08 -10.08 -4.43
CA SER A 409 13.11 -8.87 -3.59
C SER A 409 14.15 -8.97 -2.50
N LEU A 410 14.66 -7.79 -2.09
CA LEU A 410 15.43 -7.60 -0.85
C LEU A 410 14.75 -8.23 0.38
N THR A 411 13.43 -8.31 0.43
CA THR A 411 12.71 -8.90 1.57
C THR A 411 12.75 -10.43 1.60
N GLY A 412 13.21 -11.09 0.52
CA GLY A 412 13.19 -12.56 0.40
C GLY A 412 12.03 -13.10 -0.44
N THR A 413 11.16 -12.24 -0.97
CA THR A 413 10.10 -12.62 -1.91
C THR A 413 10.68 -13.05 -3.26
N LEU A 414 10.16 -14.14 -3.81
CA LEU A 414 10.49 -14.71 -5.11
C LEU A 414 9.22 -14.72 -5.97
N SER A 415 9.35 -14.39 -7.25
CA SER A 415 8.20 -14.29 -8.15
C SER A 415 8.48 -14.96 -9.50
N HIS A 416 7.47 -15.61 -10.07
CA HIS A 416 7.53 -16.18 -11.41
C HIS A 416 6.19 -15.94 -12.11
N LEU A 417 6.22 -15.33 -13.29
CA LEU A 417 5.03 -14.98 -14.07
C LEU A 417 5.13 -15.56 -15.47
N LEU A 418 4.05 -16.16 -15.97
CA LEU A 418 3.96 -16.73 -17.31
C LEU A 418 3.11 -15.88 -18.25
N LEU A 419 3.62 -15.67 -19.46
CA LEU A 419 2.97 -14.93 -20.53
C LEU A 419 2.84 -15.80 -21.80
N GLU A 420 1.75 -15.62 -22.53
CA GLU A 420 1.48 -16.29 -23.81
C GLU A 420 1.12 -15.25 -24.88
N GLU A 421 1.56 -15.49 -26.12
CA GLU A 421 1.18 -14.67 -27.28
C GLU A 421 -0.33 -14.75 -27.57
N ASP A 422 -0.88 -13.73 -28.23
CA ASP A 422 -2.26 -13.79 -28.72
C ASP A 422 -2.35 -14.56 -30.05
N ASP A 423 -3.22 -15.57 -30.10
CA ASP A 423 -3.40 -16.51 -31.20
C ASP A 423 -4.25 -15.97 -32.36
N SER A 424 -4.98 -14.86 -32.16
CA SER A 424 -5.87 -14.23 -33.14
C SER A 424 -5.19 -13.85 -34.47
N ARG A 425 -3.85 -13.82 -34.50
CA ARG A 425 -3.01 -13.54 -35.66
C ARG A 425 -2.54 -14.78 -36.43
N ARG A 426 -2.91 -16.01 -36.03
CA ARG A 426 -2.59 -17.25 -36.77
C ARG A 426 -3.66 -17.55 -37.83
N PRO A 427 -3.30 -17.75 -39.12
CA PRO A 427 -4.26 -18.07 -40.18
C PRO A 427 -5.09 -19.33 -39.90
N GLU A 428 -4.51 -20.32 -39.23
CA GLU A 428 -5.10 -21.63 -38.93
C GLU A 428 -5.93 -21.67 -37.63
N ALA A 429 -5.82 -20.65 -36.76
CA ALA A 429 -6.55 -20.58 -35.50
C ALA A 429 -8.03 -20.13 -35.65
N ARG A 430 -8.49 -19.87 -36.88
CA ARG A 430 -9.88 -19.50 -37.18
C ARG A 430 -10.89 -20.64 -36.99
N THR A 431 -10.45 -21.83 -36.60
CA THR A 431 -11.30 -23.01 -36.41
C THR A 431 -11.13 -23.64 -35.03
N ALA A 432 -11.64 -22.97 -34.00
CA ALA A 432 -12.43 -23.57 -32.92
C ALA A 432 -12.61 -22.54 -31.79
N PRO A 433 -13.84 -22.23 -31.35
CA PRO A 433 -14.01 -21.55 -30.07
C PRO A 433 -13.50 -22.52 -29.00
N ARG A 434 -12.39 -22.18 -28.32
CA ARG A 434 -12.09 -22.81 -27.03
C ARG A 434 -13.31 -22.55 -26.16
N ALA A 435 -14.06 -23.62 -25.86
CA ALA A 435 -15.32 -23.53 -25.15
C ALA A 435 -15.12 -22.68 -23.90
N GLY A 436 -15.82 -21.54 -23.84
CA GLY A 436 -15.93 -20.77 -22.61
C GLY A 436 -16.55 -21.68 -21.57
N GLY A 437 -15.73 -22.13 -20.62
CA GLY A 437 -16.24 -22.79 -19.43
C GLY A 437 -17.30 -21.88 -18.84
N ALA A 438 -18.49 -22.43 -18.61
CA ALA A 438 -19.54 -21.71 -17.92
C ALA A 438 -18.94 -21.15 -16.62
N VAL A 439 -19.04 -19.84 -16.41
CA VAL A 439 -18.73 -19.22 -15.12
C VAL A 439 -19.76 -19.78 -14.15
N VAL A 440 -19.38 -20.83 -13.42
CA VAL A 440 -20.15 -21.28 -12.27
C VAL A 440 -19.99 -20.13 -11.26
N THR A 441 -21.03 -19.31 -11.14
CA THR A 441 -21.12 -18.25 -10.13
C THR A 441 -21.33 -18.86 -8.75
N SER A 442 -20.37 -19.66 -8.29
CA SER A 442 -20.29 -20.01 -6.87
C SER A 442 -19.91 -18.74 -6.14
N ARG A 443 -20.72 -18.35 -5.15
CA ARG A 443 -20.40 -17.22 -4.27
C ARG A 443 -19.00 -17.41 -3.65
N PRO A 444 -18.27 -16.32 -3.35
CA PRO A 444 -16.95 -16.43 -2.79
C PRO A 444 -16.93 -17.23 -1.48
N GLU A 445 -15.87 -18.04 -1.31
CA GLU A 445 -15.62 -18.79 -0.08
C GLU A 445 -15.56 -17.86 1.15
N PRO A 446 -16.33 -18.16 2.22
CA PRO A 446 -16.18 -17.48 3.51
C PRO A 446 -14.77 -17.63 4.09
N ILE A 447 -14.24 -16.55 4.64
CA ILE A 447 -12.91 -16.55 5.27
C ILE A 447 -13.08 -16.49 6.78
N ALA A 448 -12.56 -17.49 7.48
CA ALA A 448 -12.57 -17.58 8.93
C ALA A 448 -11.47 -16.72 9.54
N VAL A 449 -11.82 -15.94 10.58
CA VAL A 449 -10.86 -15.33 11.49
C VAL A 449 -10.52 -16.36 12.56
N VAL A 450 -9.30 -16.89 12.55
CA VAL A 450 -8.84 -17.96 13.47
C VAL A 450 -7.92 -17.46 14.58
N GLY A 451 -7.51 -16.19 14.51
CA GLY A 451 -6.80 -15.50 15.58
C GLY A 451 -6.84 -13.99 15.35
N PHE A 452 -6.67 -13.22 16.41
CA PHE A 452 -6.53 -11.77 16.34
C PHE A 452 -5.70 -11.24 17.51
N GLY A 453 -5.15 -10.05 17.36
CA GLY A 453 -4.48 -9.28 18.40
C GLY A 453 -4.64 -7.79 18.12
N GLY A 454 -4.36 -6.95 19.11
CA GLY A 454 -4.47 -5.50 18.91
C GLY A 454 -3.91 -4.68 20.05
N ARG A 455 -3.27 -3.56 19.72
CA ARG A 455 -2.67 -2.62 20.67
C ARG A 455 -3.09 -1.20 20.33
N PHE A 456 -3.73 -0.54 21.30
CA PHE A 456 -4.33 0.79 21.19
C PHE A 456 -4.06 1.60 22.46
N ALA A 457 -4.37 2.89 22.47
CA ALA A 457 -4.19 3.75 23.63
C ALA A 457 -4.86 3.16 24.88
N GLY A 458 -4.10 2.98 25.96
CA GLY A 458 -4.59 2.37 27.20
C GLY A 458 -5.04 0.90 27.08
N ALA A 459 -4.79 0.24 25.95
CA ALA A 459 -5.19 -1.14 25.65
C ALA A 459 -4.00 -1.92 25.05
N PRO A 460 -3.17 -2.57 25.88
CA PRO A 460 -1.95 -3.25 25.41
C PRO A 460 -2.19 -4.50 24.55
N ASP A 461 -3.40 -5.07 24.62
CA ASP A 461 -3.84 -6.30 23.94
C ASP A 461 -5.34 -6.24 23.59
N ALA A 462 -5.84 -7.24 22.85
CA ALA A 462 -7.23 -7.29 22.39
C ALA A 462 -8.26 -7.45 23.52
N THR A 463 -7.86 -7.97 24.69
CA THR A 463 -8.76 -8.08 25.85
C THR A 463 -8.97 -6.71 26.48
N ALA A 464 -7.87 -5.98 26.74
CA ALA A 464 -7.93 -4.62 27.26
C ALA A 464 -8.62 -3.65 26.27
N PHE A 465 -8.52 -3.90 24.96
CA PHE A 465 -9.29 -3.18 23.96
C PHE A 465 -10.80 -3.37 24.17
N TRP A 466 -11.26 -4.61 24.37
CA TRP A 466 -12.66 -4.88 24.67
C TRP A 466 -13.11 -4.23 25.97
N ASP A 467 -12.30 -4.32 27.03
CA ASP A 467 -12.63 -3.73 28.34
C ASP A 467 -12.84 -2.22 28.23
N ALA A 468 -11.98 -1.52 27.46
CA ALA A 468 -12.15 -0.11 27.17
C ALA A 468 -13.46 0.16 26.41
N VAL A 469 -13.73 -0.57 25.32
CA VAL A 469 -14.97 -0.41 24.53
C VAL A 469 -16.22 -0.68 25.38
N HIS A 470 -16.20 -1.74 26.18
CA HIS A 470 -17.33 -2.14 27.02
C HIS A 470 -17.60 -1.14 28.14
N SER A 471 -16.57 -0.47 28.67
CA SER A 471 -16.74 0.55 29.71
C SER A 471 -17.51 1.79 29.26
N GLY A 472 -17.50 2.11 27.96
CA GLY A 472 -18.02 3.38 27.44
C GLY A 472 -17.08 4.58 27.63
N GLU A 473 -15.91 4.39 28.25
CA GLU A 473 -14.91 5.43 28.44
C GLU A 473 -13.89 5.42 27.30
N ASP A 474 -13.61 6.60 26.75
CA ASP A 474 -12.57 6.76 25.74
C ASP A 474 -11.15 6.87 26.34
N ARG A 475 -10.15 6.87 25.47
CA ARG A 475 -8.71 6.91 25.77
C ARG A 475 -8.03 8.14 25.18
N ILE A 476 -8.80 9.20 24.96
CA ILE A 476 -8.37 10.46 24.33
C ILE A 476 -8.04 11.48 25.42
N GLY A 477 -6.85 12.05 25.36
CA GLY A 477 -6.37 13.04 26.32
C GLY A 477 -5.24 13.90 25.77
N PRO A 478 -4.70 14.81 26.60
CA PRO A 478 -3.54 15.60 26.22
C PRO A 478 -2.35 14.72 25.84
N LEU A 479 -1.72 15.04 24.71
CA LEU A 479 -0.54 14.33 24.24
C LEU A 479 0.66 14.61 25.17
N PRO A 480 1.50 13.59 25.45
CA PRO A 480 2.74 13.79 26.18
C PRO A 480 3.68 14.82 25.52
N ASP A 481 4.50 15.52 26.30
CA ASP A 481 5.43 16.55 25.78
C ASP A 481 6.52 15.97 24.83
N ASP A 482 6.88 14.71 25.01
CA ASP A 482 7.78 13.98 24.11
C ASP A 482 7.12 13.57 22.78
N VAL A 483 5.78 13.59 22.73
CA VAL A 483 4.99 13.40 21.51
C VAL A 483 4.71 14.73 20.82
N LEU A 484 4.32 15.77 21.56
CA LEU A 484 4.03 17.10 21.05
C LEU A 484 4.74 18.19 21.87
N ASP A 485 5.82 18.73 21.32
CA ASP A 485 6.49 19.92 21.86
C ASP A 485 5.59 21.16 21.64
N ARG A 486 4.82 21.51 22.67
CA ARG A 486 3.79 22.56 22.61
C ARG A 486 4.36 23.94 22.27
N GLU A 487 5.59 24.25 22.70
CA GLU A 487 6.26 25.51 22.35
C GLU A 487 6.54 25.62 20.85
N LEU A 488 6.78 24.48 20.17
CA LEU A 488 7.14 24.45 18.76
C LEU A 488 5.96 24.26 17.82
N TYR A 489 4.98 23.46 18.25
CA TYR A 489 4.02 22.84 17.35
C TYR A 489 2.58 23.02 17.80
N PHE A 490 2.28 23.76 18.87
CA PHE A 490 0.91 24.01 19.31
C PHE A 490 0.57 25.49 19.29
N GLN A 491 -0.63 25.82 18.77
CA GLN A 491 -1.22 27.15 18.80
C GLN A 491 -2.74 27.01 18.75
N GLU A 492 -3.42 27.40 19.84
CA GLU A 492 -4.86 27.20 20.03
C GLU A 492 -5.74 27.87 18.95
N GLU A 493 -5.37 29.08 18.51
CA GLU A 493 -6.15 29.84 17.54
C GLU A 493 -5.58 29.78 16.12
N GLY A 494 -6.41 29.38 15.16
CA GLY A 494 -6.16 29.57 13.74
C GLY A 494 -5.50 28.38 13.03
N VAL A 495 -5.67 28.36 11.71
CA VAL A 495 -5.10 27.36 10.81
C VAL A 495 -3.64 27.74 10.51
N SER A 496 -2.70 26.87 10.87
CA SER A 496 -1.26 27.11 10.71
C SER A 496 -0.57 25.97 9.96
N LEU A 497 0.29 26.30 9.00
CA LEU A 497 1.08 25.30 8.26
C LEU A 497 2.20 24.64 9.09
N THR A 498 2.42 25.13 10.31
CA THR A 498 3.52 24.73 11.20
C THR A 498 3.08 24.37 12.62
N HIS A 499 1.82 24.63 13.00
CA HIS A 499 1.29 24.35 14.33
C HIS A 499 -0.02 23.55 14.24
N SER A 500 -0.25 22.75 15.26
CA SER A 500 -1.51 22.10 15.57
C SER A 500 -2.35 23.01 16.47
N TYR A 501 -3.66 23.07 16.23
CA TYR A 501 -4.59 23.76 17.14
C TYR A 501 -5.21 22.84 18.19
N THR A 502 -4.88 21.55 18.15
CA THR A 502 -5.25 20.59 19.18
C THR A 502 -4.00 19.94 19.74
N GLU A 503 -4.05 19.65 21.04
CA GLU A 503 -3.06 18.88 21.77
C GLU A 503 -3.59 17.51 22.19
N LEU A 504 -4.78 17.13 21.73
CA LEU A 504 -5.45 15.92 22.16
C LEU A 504 -5.20 14.77 21.20
N GLY A 505 -5.03 13.58 21.74
CA GLY A 505 -4.91 12.35 20.97
C GLY A 505 -4.92 11.11 21.86
N ALA A 506 -4.65 9.98 21.25
CA ALA A 506 -4.65 8.67 21.90
C ALA A 506 -3.39 7.89 21.47
N PRO A 507 -2.21 8.21 22.05
CA PRO A 507 -0.94 7.61 21.64
C PRO A 507 -0.76 6.20 22.20
N VAL A 508 -0.02 5.35 21.47
CA VAL A 508 0.34 4.00 21.90
C VAL A 508 1.78 3.97 22.41
N PRO A 509 2.04 3.45 23.61
CA PRO A 509 3.41 3.21 24.07
C PRO A 509 4.10 2.17 23.17
N VAL A 510 5.22 2.59 22.57
CA VAL A 510 6.08 1.74 21.76
C VAL A 510 6.83 0.75 22.67
N PRO A 511 6.85 -0.56 22.35
CA PRO A 511 7.59 -1.52 23.17
C PRO A 511 9.11 -1.25 23.17
N ASP A 512 9.72 -1.25 24.36
CA ASP A 512 11.15 -1.00 24.54
C ASP A 512 12.04 -2.21 24.20
N ALA A 513 11.47 -3.41 24.22
CA ALA A 513 12.16 -4.67 23.92
C ALA A 513 11.33 -5.52 22.94
N PRO A 514 11.98 -6.39 22.13
CA PRO A 514 11.26 -7.33 21.28
C PRO A 514 10.46 -8.34 22.12
N PRO A 515 9.36 -8.90 21.57
CA PRO A 515 8.65 -10.01 22.20
C PRO A 515 9.57 -11.19 22.52
N ASP A 516 9.28 -11.85 23.65
CA ASP A 516 10.08 -12.98 24.13
C ASP A 516 10.18 -14.10 23.09
N GLY A 517 11.39 -14.65 22.95
CA GLY A 517 11.66 -15.76 22.03
C GLY A 517 11.90 -15.37 20.57
N LEU A 518 11.73 -14.10 20.18
CA LEU A 518 12.11 -13.63 18.84
C LEU A 518 13.64 -13.38 18.75
N PRO A 519 14.31 -13.81 17.67
CA PRO A 519 15.77 -13.72 17.53
C PRO A 519 16.22 -12.32 17.06
N ILE A 520 15.78 -11.27 17.76
CA ILE A 520 16.08 -9.88 17.44
C ILE A 520 17.11 -9.34 18.44
N THR A 521 18.24 -8.85 17.94
CA THR A 521 19.28 -8.24 18.78
C THR A 521 18.90 -6.82 19.18
N PRO A 522 19.42 -6.28 20.30
CA PRO A 522 19.15 -4.89 20.71
C PRO A 522 19.45 -3.86 19.61
N HIS A 523 20.57 -4.03 18.89
CA HIS A 523 20.94 -3.14 17.79
C HIS A 523 19.92 -3.17 16.62
N ARG A 524 19.41 -4.36 16.25
CA ARG A 524 18.36 -4.47 15.23
C ARG A 524 17.06 -3.86 15.71
N TRP A 525 16.69 -4.09 16.97
CA TRP A 525 15.49 -3.50 17.56
C TRP A 525 15.53 -1.97 17.56
N GLU A 526 16.68 -1.39 17.94
CA GLU A 526 16.91 0.06 17.90
C GLU A 526 16.80 0.64 16.47
N ALA A 527 17.21 -0.14 15.48
CA ALA A 527 17.09 0.23 14.07
C ALA A 527 15.66 0.17 13.52
N MET A 528 14.73 -0.57 14.15
CA MET A 528 13.34 -0.66 13.70
C MET A 528 12.58 0.65 13.92
N ASP A 529 11.63 0.93 13.03
CA ASP A 529 10.62 1.97 13.23
C ASP A 529 9.67 1.60 14.37
N ALA A 530 9.11 2.61 15.04
CA ALA A 530 8.14 2.42 16.12
C ALA A 530 6.94 1.57 15.70
N VAL A 531 6.42 1.77 14.47
CA VAL A 531 5.28 1.00 13.97
C VAL A 531 5.64 -0.47 13.74
N GLN A 532 6.89 -0.77 13.33
CA GLN A 532 7.36 -2.14 13.18
C GLN A 532 7.41 -2.86 14.54
N ARG A 533 7.87 -2.17 15.58
CA ARG A 533 7.93 -2.71 16.95
C ARG A 533 6.54 -3.03 17.50
N VAL A 534 5.59 -2.10 17.31
CA VAL A 534 4.19 -2.31 17.70
C VAL A 534 3.57 -3.47 16.93
N ALA A 535 3.74 -3.52 15.61
CA ALA A 535 3.18 -4.57 14.78
C ALA A 535 3.77 -5.95 15.08
N LEU A 536 5.07 -6.05 15.42
CA LEU A 536 5.68 -7.29 15.88
C LEU A 536 5.09 -7.78 17.20
N ALA A 537 4.82 -6.86 18.15
CA ALA A 537 4.15 -7.22 19.40
C ALA A 537 2.73 -7.76 19.16
N VAL A 538 1.95 -7.10 18.28
CA VAL A 538 0.59 -7.53 17.93
C VAL A 538 0.60 -8.85 17.13
N ALA A 539 1.56 -9.05 16.24
CA ALA A 539 1.71 -10.32 15.52
C ALA A 539 2.06 -11.46 16.48
N HIS A 540 2.94 -11.20 17.46
CA HIS A 540 3.28 -12.16 18.50
C HIS A 540 2.07 -12.50 19.38
N GLU A 541 1.27 -11.51 19.81
CA GLU A 541 -0.01 -11.73 20.50
C GLU A 541 -0.95 -12.61 19.66
N THR A 542 -1.17 -12.24 18.40
CA THR A 542 -2.07 -12.93 17.48
C THR A 542 -1.69 -14.40 17.29
N LEU A 543 -0.40 -14.65 17.02
CA LEU A 543 0.11 -16.00 16.76
C LEU A 543 0.13 -16.84 18.05
N THR A 544 0.43 -16.23 19.20
CA THR A 544 0.38 -16.93 20.49
C THR A 544 -1.06 -17.31 20.84
N GLY A 545 -2.01 -16.39 20.66
CA GLY A 545 -3.44 -16.64 20.88
C GLY A 545 -4.03 -17.71 19.94
N TYR A 546 -3.46 -17.88 18.75
CA TYR A 546 -3.82 -18.94 17.80
C TYR A 546 -3.31 -20.33 18.20
N GLY A 547 -2.19 -20.42 18.94
CA GLY A 547 -1.50 -21.68 19.25
C GLY A 547 -0.08 -21.80 18.69
N GLY A 548 0.47 -20.71 18.14
CA GLY A 548 1.85 -20.57 17.71
C GLY A 548 2.03 -20.58 16.18
N ALA A 549 3.13 -19.98 15.71
CA ALA A 549 3.48 -19.92 14.28
C ALA A 549 3.86 -21.29 13.67
N GLY A 550 4.23 -22.28 14.50
CA GLY A 550 4.72 -23.58 14.04
C GLY A 550 3.71 -24.38 13.20
N THR A 551 2.41 -24.20 13.44
CA THR A 551 1.33 -24.86 12.68
C THR A 551 1.15 -24.30 11.27
N LEU A 552 1.69 -23.11 11.01
CA LEU A 552 1.68 -22.43 9.72
C LEU A 552 2.97 -22.64 8.93
N ALA A 553 3.99 -23.24 9.57
CA ALA A 553 5.29 -23.46 8.97
C ALA A 553 5.19 -24.32 7.70
N GLY A 554 5.87 -23.90 6.64
CA GLY A 554 5.91 -24.63 5.36
C GLY A 554 4.69 -24.44 4.45
N ARG A 555 3.63 -23.74 4.90
CA ARG A 555 2.45 -23.43 4.07
C ARG A 555 2.58 -22.03 3.44
N PRO A 556 2.27 -21.85 2.15
CA PRO A 556 2.34 -20.53 1.53
C PRO A 556 1.35 -19.58 2.21
N GLY A 557 1.81 -18.40 2.61
CA GLY A 557 0.97 -17.38 3.23
C GLY A 557 1.11 -16.00 2.61
N ILE A 558 0.40 -15.04 3.18
CA ILE A 558 0.59 -13.61 2.91
C ILE A 558 0.53 -12.83 4.22
N VAL A 559 1.38 -11.82 4.38
CA VAL A 559 1.28 -10.82 5.43
C VAL A 559 0.95 -9.48 4.76
N ALA A 560 -0.27 -8.98 4.93
CA ALA A 560 -0.76 -7.76 4.29
C ALA A 560 -1.06 -6.69 5.34
N ILE A 561 -0.30 -5.60 5.36
CA ILE A 561 -0.40 -4.56 6.40
C ILE A 561 -0.83 -3.24 5.78
N GLY A 562 -1.97 -2.72 6.21
CA GLY A 562 -2.39 -1.35 5.94
C GLY A 562 -1.55 -0.36 6.76
N GLY A 563 -0.92 0.62 6.11
CA GLY A 563 -0.06 1.61 6.77
C GLY A 563 0.29 2.76 5.84
N ASN A 564 1.16 3.65 6.31
CA ASN A 564 1.77 4.70 5.48
C ASN A 564 2.97 4.12 4.71
N LEU A 565 3.07 4.38 3.40
CA LEU A 565 4.19 3.88 2.58
C LEU A 565 5.48 4.72 2.72
N SER A 566 5.54 5.61 3.70
CA SER A 566 6.79 6.17 4.21
C SER A 566 6.78 6.06 5.73
N LEU A 567 7.81 5.46 6.32
CA LEU A 567 7.88 5.29 7.76
C LEU A 567 8.45 6.55 8.44
N THR A 568 8.16 6.72 9.73
CA THR A 568 8.63 7.87 10.49
C THR A 568 10.15 7.92 10.56
N ARG A 569 10.80 6.76 10.73
CA ARG A 569 12.27 6.63 10.73
C ARG A 569 12.86 7.08 9.40
N GLU A 570 12.30 6.63 8.27
CA GLU A 570 12.75 7.03 6.94
C GLU A 570 12.71 8.56 6.78
N ARG A 571 11.56 9.17 7.09
CA ARG A 571 11.40 10.63 7.04
C ARG A 571 12.40 11.37 7.93
N ARG A 572 12.61 10.88 9.17
CA ARG A 572 13.55 11.48 10.13
C ARG A 572 15.00 11.38 9.64
N LEU A 573 15.41 10.20 9.17
CA LEU A 573 16.76 9.98 8.64
C LEU A 573 17.02 10.83 7.39
N ASN A 574 15.99 11.01 6.55
CA ASN A 574 16.07 11.90 5.40
C ASN A 574 16.20 13.36 5.82
N ALA A 575 15.33 13.85 6.71
CA ALA A 575 15.36 15.24 7.17
C ALA A 575 16.68 15.58 7.86
N GLY A 576 17.26 14.65 8.64
CA GLY A 576 18.58 14.81 9.22
C GLY A 576 19.71 15.00 8.18
N ARG A 577 19.62 14.33 7.02
CA ARG A 577 20.58 14.51 5.92
C ARG A 577 20.38 15.83 5.18
N ALA A 578 19.16 16.36 5.18
CA ALA A 578 18.82 17.62 4.56
C ALA A 578 19.10 18.86 5.46
N VAL A 579 19.72 18.69 6.64
CA VAL A 579 20.10 19.81 7.53
C VAL A 579 21.00 20.83 6.81
N GLY A 580 21.90 20.39 5.93
CA GLY A 580 22.73 21.30 5.13
C GLY A 580 21.89 22.26 4.26
N GLU A 581 20.69 21.85 3.85
CA GLU A 581 19.79 22.75 3.15
C GLU A 581 19.17 23.82 4.06
N LEU A 582 18.98 23.54 5.36
CA LEU A 582 18.56 24.54 6.34
C LEU A 582 19.70 25.54 6.58
N GLU A 583 20.94 25.07 6.65
CA GLU A 583 22.12 25.93 6.77
C GLU A 583 22.29 26.85 5.56
N ALA A 584 22.05 26.33 4.35
CA ALA A 584 22.05 27.13 3.13
C ALA A 584 20.95 28.22 3.17
N ALA A 585 19.77 27.92 3.74
CA ALA A 585 18.73 28.92 3.94
C ALA A 585 19.17 29.98 4.98
N VAL A 586 19.83 29.58 6.08
CA VAL A 586 20.39 30.51 7.07
C VAL A 586 21.46 31.42 6.45
N ALA A 587 22.22 30.94 5.46
CA ALA A 587 23.29 31.74 4.84
C ALA A 587 22.79 32.99 4.09
N VAL A 588 21.51 33.04 3.73
CA VAL A 588 20.91 34.12 2.94
C VAL A 588 19.85 34.94 3.70
N ILE A 589 19.69 34.72 5.01
CA ILE A 589 18.76 35.53 5.82
C ILE A 589 19.39 36.86 6.21
N GLU A 590 18.59 37.93 6.21
CA GLU A 590 19.06 39.29 6.45
C GLU A 590 19.46 39.50 7.90
N ALA A 591 18.77 38.85 8.84
CA ALA A 591 19.06 38.95 10.28
C ALA A 591 20.51 38.58 10.64
N LEU A 592 21.19 37.79 9.83
CA LEU A 592 22.58 37.36 10.05
C LEU A 592 23.55 37.84 8.96
N ALA A 593 23.09 38.70 8.04
CA ALA A 593 23.89 39.14 6.90
C ALA A 593 25.15 39.92 7.31
N THR A 594 25.07 40.66 8.43
CA THR A 594 26.17 41.48 8.97
C THR A 594 27.19 40.69 9.80
N LEU A 595 26.91 39.42 10.11
CA LEU A 595 27.86 38.57 10.84
C LEU A 595 29.07 38.22 9.96
N PRO A 596 30.31 38.36 10.47
CA PRO A 596 31.49 37.87 9.78
C PRO A 596 31.41 36.38 9.48
N ASP A 597 31.95 35.92 8.35
CA ASP A 597 31.88 34.52 7.91
C ASP A 597 32.34 33.51 8.97
N ARG A 598 33.41 33.85 9.72
CA ARG A 598 33.91 33.03 10.82
C ARG A 598 32.87 32.86 11.93
N ALA A 599 32.17 33.94 12.28
CA ALA A 599 31.13 33.93 13.30
C ALA A 599 29.89 33.15 12.82
N ARG A 600 29.52 33.30 11.54
CA ARG A 600 28.42 32.53 10.93
C ARG A 600 28.74 31.03 10.91
N ARG A 601 29.95 30.63 10.52
CA ARG A 601 30.38 29.22 10.56
C ARG A 601 30.34 28.64 11.98
N LEU A 602 30.81 29.40 12.97
CA LEU A 602 30.77 28.98 14.39
C LEU A 602 29.32 28.82 14.90
N LEU A 603 28.43 29.73 14.52
CA LEU A 603 27.01 29.64 14.86
C LEU A 603 26.38 28.38 14.25
N LEU A 604 26.54 28.17 12.95
CA LEU A 604 25.99 27.00 12.26
C LEU A 604 26.51 25.69 12.87
N ASP A 605 27.80 25.62 13.20
CA ASP A 605 28.38 24.46 13.85
C ASP A 605 27.77 24.20 15.25
N ARG A 606 27.56 25.24 16.06
CA ARG A 606 26.90 25.09 17.37
C ARG A 606 25.44 24.67 17.25
N VAL A 607 24.70 25.28 16.32
CA VAL A 607 23.31 24.90 16.04
C VAL A 607 23.23 23.45 15.58
N ARG A 608 24.12 23.02 14.68
CA ARG A 608 24.20 21.63 14.21
C ARG A 608 24.48 20.65 15.34
N ARG A 609 25.45 20.96 16.23
CA ARG A 609 25.73 20.11 17.41
C ARG A 609 24.53 20.03 18.35
N ARG A 610 23.85 21.15 18.58
CA ARG A 610 22.66 21.23 19.43
C ARG A 610 21.47 20.46 18.85
N HIS A 611 21.23 20.61 17.55
CA HIS A 611 20.14 19.98 16.84
C HIS A 611 20.27 18.44 16.82
N GLY A 612 21.50 17.95 16.98
CA GLY A 612 21.85 16.55 16.78
C GLY A 612 21.99 16.29 15.29
N ALA A 613 23.20 16.49 14.75
CA ALA A 613 23.56 16.08 13.39
C ALA A 613 23.11 14.62 13.15
N PRO A 614 22.78 14.24 11.90
CA PRO A 614 22.38 12.86 11.60
C PRO A 614 23.40 11.88 12.17
N GLY A 615 22.93 10.72 12.59
CA GLY A 615 23.79 9.65 13.10
C GLY A 615 24.96 9.35 12.16
N GLY A 616 25.89 8.52 12.61
CA GLY A 616 26.98 8.03 11.77
C GLY A 616 26.49 7.42 10.44
N PRO A 617 27.42 7.02 9.56
CA PRO A 617 27.05 6.40 8.29
C PRO A 617 26.01 5.29 8.50
N PRO A 618 24.97 5.19 7.65
CA PRO A 618 23.95 4.18 7.82
C PRO A 618 24.56 2.77 7.83
N SER A 619 23.93 1.91 8.61
CA SER A 619 24.25 0.49 8.73
C SER A 619 23.36 -0.37 7.83
N ASP A 620 23.68 -1.65 7.71
CA ASP A 620 22.92 -2.62 6.92
C ASP A 620 21.50 -2.88 7.46
N VAL A 621 21.25 -2.57 8.73
CA VAL A 621 19.95 -2.69 9.41
C VAL A 621 19.06 -1.46 9.25
N ASP A 622 19.61 -0.29 8.90
CA ASP A 622 18.82 0.95 8.80
C ASP A 622 17.81 0.93 7.66
N LEU A 623 18.10 0.23 6.55
CA LEU A 623 17.16 0.09 5.45
C LEU A 623 15.90 -0.69 5.90
N ASP A 624 16.09 -1.75 6.68
CA ASP A 624 14.97 -2.56 7.18
C ASP A 624 13.99 -1.70 7.98
N GLY A 625 14.49 -0.75 8.78
CA GLY A 625 13.70 0.22 9.53
C GLY A 625 13.06 1.34 8.69
N CYS A 626 13.42 1.48 7.42
CA CYS A 626 12.87 2.50 6.52
C CYS A 626 11.78 1.96 5.58
N LEU A 627 11.77 0.66 5.29
CA LEU A 627 10.82 0.04 4.37
C LEU A 627 9.44 -0.09 5.00
N ALA A 628 8.40 0.44 4.34
CA ALA A 628 7.01 0.26 4.79
C ALA A 628 6.58 -1.21 4.71
N SER A 629 6.95 -1.89 3.62
CA SER A 629 6.84 -3.35 3.48
C SER A 629 7.68 -4.12 4.50
N GLY A 630 8.64 -3.45 5.17
CA GLY A 630 9.42 -3.97 6.27
C GLY A 630 8.57 -4.36 7.49
N VAL A 631 7.42 -3.72 7.71
CA VAL A 631 6.47 -4.13 8.78
C VAL A 631 6.01 -5.57 8.55
N ALA A 632 5.52 -5.86 7.35
CA ALA A 632 5.07 -7.19 6.96
C ALA A 632 6.25 -8.18 6.88
N ALA A 633 7.39 -7.76 6.32
CA ALA A 633 8.55 -8.61 6.10
C ALA A 633 9.20 -9.06 7.41
N LEU A 634 9.31 -8.17 8.41
CA LEU A 634 9.83 -8.52 9.73
C LEU A 634 8.89 -9.48 10.46
N ILE A 635 7.57 -9.29 10.39
CA ILE A 635 6.62 -10.25 10.94
C ILE A 635 6.81 -11.64 10.30
N ALA A 636 6.88 -11.70 8.97
CA ALA A 636 7.09 -12.96 8.28
C ALA A 636 8.43 -13.62 8.65
N ALA A 637 9.52 -12.84 8.62
CA ALA A 637 10.88 -13.33 8.85
C ALA A 637 11.11 -13.80 10.30
N GLU A 638 10.74 -12.99 11.30
CA GLU A 638 11.04 -13.27 12.70
C GLU A 638 10.18 -14.42 13.26
N HIS A 639 8.97 -14.60 12.73
CA HIS A 639 8.12 -15.76 13.02
C HIS A 639 8.32 -16.95 12.07
N ARG A 640 9.24 -16.85 11.10
CA ARG A 640 9.54 -17.90 10.09
C ARG A 640 8.31 -18.34 9.28
N LEU A 641 7.41 -17.41 8.99
CA LEU A 641 6.22 -17.64 8.20
C LEU A 641 6.58 -17.49 6.71
N PRO A 642 6.48 -18.54 5.87
CA PRO A 642 6.72 -18.41 4.43
C PRO A 642 5.56 -17.68 3.74
N ALA A 643 5.40 -16.41 4.11
CA ALA A 643 4.30 -15.56 3.77
C ALA A 643 4.79 -14.30 3.05
N VAL A 644 4.21 -14.00 1.90
CA VAL A 644 4.59 -12.84 1.08
C VAL A 644 4.26 -11.54 1.83
N PRO A 645 5.23 -10.66 2.11
CA PRO A 645 4.98 -9.39 2.77
C PRO A 645 4.50 -8.32 1.79
N VAL A 646 3.41 -7.65 2.12
CA VAL A 646 2.84 -6.54 1.33
C VAL A 646 2.42 -5.43 2.29
N ALA A 647 2.90 -4.20 2.05
CA ALA A 647 2.33 -3.00 2.65
C ALA A 647 1.32 -2.36 1.69
N VAL A 648 0.25 -1.80 2.24
CA VAL A 648 -0.88 -1.25 1.48
C VAL A 648 -1.23 0.12 2.03
N GLU A 649 -1.44 1.10 1.15
CA GLU A 649 -1.97 2.40 1.52
C GLU A 649 -3.19 2.75 0.68
N ALA A 650 -4.30 2.99 1.38
CA ALA A 650 -5.58 3.47 0.87
C ALA A 650 -6.10 4.57 1.82
N ALA A 651 -5.19 5.44 2.28
CA ALA A 651 -5.43 6.41 3.35
C ALA A 651 -6.09 5.76 4.59
N CYS A 652 -7.20 6.29 5.10
CA CYS A 652 -7.90 5.73 6.26
C CYS A 652 -8.50 4.32 6.00
N ALA A 653 -8.61 3.89 4.74
CA ALA A 653 -9.13 2.58 4.36
C ALA A 653 -8.05 1.50 4.22
N SER A 654 -6.77 1.81 4.47
CA SER A 654 -5.62 0.91 4.26
C SER A 654 -5.78 -0.49 4.86
N SER A 655 -6.27 -0.60 6.10
CA SER A 655 -6.45 -1.91 6.74
C SER A 655 -7.51 -2.79 6.07
N LEU A 656 -8.61 -2.20 5.58
CA LEU A 656 -9.62 -2.95 4.82
C LEU A 656 -9.14 -3.30 3.41
N ALA A 657 -8.35 -2.42 2.78
CA ALA A 657 -7.68 -2.72 1.52
C ALA A 657 -6.65 -3.86 1.67
N ALA A 658 -5.90 -3.90 2.76
CA ALA A 658 -4.99 -5.00 3.07
C ALA A 658 -5.73 -6.33 3.31
N LEU A 659 -6.88 -6.28 3.99
CA LEU A 659 -7.78 -7.43 4.11
C LEU A 659 -8.31 -7.89 2.74
N ASP A 660 -8.69 -6.97 1.84
CA ASP A 660 -9.12 -7.30 0.48
C ASP A 660 -8.04 -8.06 -0.32
N ILE A 661 -6.78 -7.62 -0.26
CA ILE A 661 -5.64 -8.36 -0.86
C ILE A 661 -5.54 -9.77 -0.26
N ALA A 662 -5.60 -9.90 1.07
CA ALA A 662 -5.51 -11.18 1.76
C ALA A 662 -6.67 -12.14 1.42
N LEU A 663 -7.90 -11.63 1.40
CA LEU A 663 -9.11 -12.36 1.01
C LEU A 663 -8.99 -12.87 -0.43
N GLY A 664 -8.50 -12.03 -1.35
CA GLY A 664 -8.24 -12.41 -2.74
C GLY A 664 -7.20 -13.54 -2.86
N ALA A 665 -6.08 -13.44 -2.14
CA ALA A 665 -5.04 -14.47 -2.15
C ALA A 665 -5.50 -15.82 -1.56
N LEU A 666 -6.31 -15.78 -0.50
CA LEU A 666 -6.93 -16.98 0.08
C LEU A 666 -7.94 -17.61 -0.89
N ARG A 667 -8.84 -16.81 -1.49
CA ARG A 667 -9.88 -17.31 -2.40
C ARG A 667 -9.30 -17.85 -3.71
N SER A 668 -8.18 -17.32 -4.19
CA SER A 668 -7.50 -17.81 -5.40
C SER A 668 -6.60 -19.03 -5.15
N GLY A 669 -6.41 -19.42 -3.89
CA GLY A 669 -5.50 -20.50 -3.50
C GLY A 669 -4.01 -20.13 -3.62
N GLN A 670 -3.67 -18.84 -3.79
CA GLN A 670 -2.28 -18.38 -3.75
C GLN A 670 -1.69 -18.40 -2.33
N ALA A 671 -2.54 -18.32 -1.31
CA ALA A 671 -2.17 -18.45 0.09
C ALA A 671 -3.09 -19.45 0.81
N ASP A 672 -2.55 -20.16 1.80
CA ASP A 672 -3.30 -21.06 2.68
C ASP A 672 -3.73 -20.39 3.99
N TYR A 673 -2.99 -19.36 4.39
CA TYR A 673 -3.33 -18.48 5.51
C TYR A 673 -2.90 -17.05 5.17
N ALA A 674 -3.50 -16.09 5.85
CA ALA A 674 -3.08 -14.70 5.78
C ALA A 674 -3.01 -14.08 7.18
N LEU A 675 -2.00 -13.27 7.43
CA LEU A 675 -2.01 -12.34 8.55
C LEU A 675 -2.23 -10.94 7.98
N ALA A 676 -3.37 -10.34 8.28
CA ALA A 676 -3.77 -9.07 7.66
C ALA A 676 -4.37 -8.10 8.66
N GLY A 677 -4.23 -6.80 8.41
CA GLY A 677 -4.75 -5.76 9.30
C GLY A 677 -4.13 -4.40 9.00
N GLY A 678 -3.87 -3.60 10.02
CA GLY A 678 -3.18 -2.32 9.84
C GLY A 678 -2.49 -1.82 11.09
N ALA A 679 -1.53 -0.91 10.89
CA ALA A 679 -0.73 -0.29 11.94
C ALA A 679 -0.36 1.14 11.55
N GLU A 680 -0.64 2.11 12.43
CA GLU A 680 -0.16 3.49 12.27
C GLU A 680 -0.05 4.21 13.61
N LEU A 681 1.00 5.02 13.77
CA LEU A 681 1.28 5.83 14.95
C LEU A 681 1.25 7.33 14.56
N ALA A 682 0.03 7.84 14.36
CA ALA A 682 -0.22 9.18 13.84
C ALA A 682 -0.22 10.27 14.92
N CYS A 683 -0.11 9.93 16.19
CA CYS A 683 0.13 10.87 17.27
C CYS A 683 1.59 11.34 17.22
N ASN A 684 1.89 12.25 16.30
CA ASN A 684 3.20 12.86 16.15
C ASN A 684 3.07 14.31 15.60
N PRO A 685 4.09 15.18 15.80
CA PRO A 685 3.97 16.60 15.46
C PRO A 685 3.66 16.83 13.98
N ARG A 686 4.24 16.01 13.10
CA ARG A 686 4.02 16.11 11.66
C ARG A 686 2.54 15.92 11.36
N ASP A 687 1.94 14.81 11.77
CA ASP A 687 0.56 14.49 11.40
C ASP A 687 -0.46 15.39 12.08
N LEU A 688 -0.19 15.84 13.31
CA LEU A 688 -0.99 16.86 14.02
C LEU A 688 -1.02 18.20 13.29
N VAL A 689 0.15 18.72 12.94
CA VAL A 689 0.27 19.94 12.13
C VAL A 689 -0.41 19.73 10.78
N LEU A 690 -0.20 18.56 10.16
CA LEU A 690 -0.74 18.16 8.85
C LEU A 690 -2.27 17.92 8.84
N CYS A 691 -2.91 17.65 9.97
CA CYS A 691 -4.37 17.59 10.01
C CYS A 691 -4.98 18.94 10.40
N SER A 692 -4.30 19.69 11.28
CA SER A 692 -4.76 21.01 11.74
C SER A 692 -4.90 22.01 10.61
N ALA A 693 -3.85 22.23 9.80
CA ALA A 693 -4.00 23.17 8.67
C ALA A 693 -4.99 22.74 7.54
N LEU A 694 -5.56 21.54 7.58
CA LEU A 694 -6.69 21.16 6.73
C LEU A 694 -8.05 21.43 7.38
N GLY A 695 -8.08 21.81 8.66
CA GLY A 695 -9.32 21.96 9.42
C GLY A 695 -9.98 20.61 9.73
N LEU A 696 -9.21 19.51 9.81
CA LEU A 696 -9.77 18.16 10.01
C LEU A 696 -9.86 17.75 11.49
N LEU A 697 -9.06 18.37 12.37
CA LEU A 697 -9.02 18.00 13.77
C LEU A 697 -10.13 18.69 14.56
N SER A 698 -10.62 18.03 15.60
CA SER A 698 -11.56 18.63 16.55
C SER A 698 -10.83 19.64 17.44
N HIS A 699 -11.52 20.74 17.77
CA HIS A 699 -11.04 21.69 18.79
C HIS A 699 -11.20 21.14 20.21
N THR A 700 -12.03 20.11 20.41
CA THR A 700 -12.34 19.58 21.75
C THR A 700 -12.19 18.08 21.85
N ARG A 701 -12.92 17.28 21.07
CA ARG A 701 -12.83 15.82 21.07
C ARG A 701 -13.62 15.26 19.90
N ILE A 702 -13.12 14.19 19.29
CA ILE A 702 -13.92 13.41 18.35
C ILE A 702 -15.19 12.86 19.02
N THR A 703 -16.33 13.15 18.43
CA THR A 703 -17.65 12.72 18.92
C THR A 703 -18.51 12.29 17.73
N PRO A 704 -18.28 11.10 17.16
CA PRO A 704 -19.00 10.66 15.97
C PRO A 704 -20.51 10.73 16.17
N PHE A 705 -21.21 11.31 15.19
CA PHE A 705 -22.67 11.46 15.15
C PHE A 705 -23.28 12.42 16.19
N ASP A 706 -22.50 13.02 17.08
CA ASP A 706 -23.00 13.98 18.08
C ASP A 706 -23.22 15.37 17.47
N ALA A 707 -24.12 16.16 18.06
CA ALA A 707 -24.34 17.55 17.68
C ALA A 707 -23.09 18.43 17.84
N ALA A 708 -22.15 18.05 18.72
CA ALA A 708 -20.87 18.73 18.94
C ALA A 708 -19.75 18.30 17.96
N ALA A 709 -20.01 17.34 17.08
CA ALA A 709 -19.04 16.85 16.10
C ALA A 709 -18.48 18.01 15.24
N ASP A 710 -17.17 18.24 15.28
CA ASP A 710 -16.48 19.32 14.54
C ASP A 710 -15.18 18.86 13.85
N GLY A 711 -14.75 17.61 14.03
CA GLY A 711 -13.50 17.06 13.54
C GLY A 711 -13.12 15.78 14.29
N PHE A 712 -11.93 15.25 14.01
CA PHE A 712 -11.40 14.07 14.72
C PHE A 712 -10.24 14.40 15.66
N SER A 713 -9.98 13.53 16.63
CA SER A 713 -8.76 13.52 17.46
C SER A 713 -7.87 12.40 16.94
N PRO A 714 -6.55 12.61 16.74
CA PRO A 714 -5.65 11.55 16.29
C PRO A 714 -5.55 10.40 17.29
N GLY A 715 -5.36 9.20 16.76
CA GLY A 715 -5.09 8.01 17.56
C GLY A 715 -3.98 7.16 16.95
N ASP A 716 -3.34 6.37 17.79
CA ASP A 716 -2.39 5.33 17.39
C ASP A 716 -3.06 3.95 17.52
N GLY A 717 -2.67 3.02 16.67
CA GLY A 717 -3.16 1.66 16.82
C GLY A 717 -2.57 0.65 15.87
N CYS A 718 -2.66 -0.61 16.27
CA CYS A 718 -2.42 -1.76 15.42
C CYS A 718 -3.40 -2.89 15.77
N ALA A 719 -3.98 -3.53 14.77
CA ALA A 719 -4.70 -4.78 14.93
C ALA A 719 -4.45 -5.70 13.75
N LEU A 720 -4.25 -6.99 14.02
CA LEU A 720 -3.94 -8.03 13.05
C LEU A 720 -4.87 -9.22 13.23
N PHE A 721 -5.19 -9.88 12.11
CA PHE A 721 -6.10 -11.00 12.04
C PHE A 721 -5.44 -12.14 11.29
N LEU A 722 -5.42 -13.33 11.88
CA LEU A 722 -5.04 -14.56 11.20
C LEU A 722 -6.26 -15.15 10.53
N LEU A 723 -6.17 -15.37 9.22
CA LEU A 723 -7.27 -15.68 8.32
C LEU A 723 -6.99 -16.97 7.56
N LYS A 724 -8.03 -17.80 7.38
CA LYS A 724 -7.99 -19.02 6.56
C LYS A 724 -9.32 -19.17 5.84
N ARG A 725 -9.34 -19.90 4.72
CA ARG A 725 -10.63 -20.34 4.14
C ARG A 725 -11.37 -21.17 5.19
N LEU A 726 -12.69 -20.98 5.33
CA LEU A 726 -13.46 -21.68 6.36
C LEU A 726 -13.29 -23.21 6.32
N PRO A 727 -13.31 -23.88 5.14
CA PRO A 727 -13.04 -25.32 5.05
C PRO A 727 -11.66 -25.72 5.56
N ASP A 728 -10.62 -24.89 5.35
CA ASP A 728 -9.29 -25.16 5.88
C ASP A 728 -9.23 -24.94 7.39
N ALA A 729 -9.94 -23.95 7.90
CA ALA A 729 -10.04 -23.70 9.34
C ALA A 729 -10.71 -24.88 10.05
N VAL A 730 -11.84 -25.35 9.52
CA VAL A 730 -12.57 -26.51 10.02
C VAL A 730 -11.72 -27.79 9.92
N ARG A 731 -11.06 -28.03 8.77
CA ARG A 731 -10.17 -29.18 8.58
C ARG A 731 -9.05 -29.20 9.62
N ASP A 732 -8.46 -28.04 9.88
CA ASP A 732 -7.30 -27.92 10.76
C ASP A 732 -7.72 -27.82 12.25
N GLY A 733 -9.03 -27.85 12.55
CA GLY A 733 -9.56 -27.82 13.92
C GLY A 733 -9.42 -26.45 14.59
N ASP A 734 -9.34 -25.38 13.80
CA ASP A 734 -9.13 -24.04 14.32
C ASP A 734 -10.38 -23.50 15.02
N ARG A 735 -10.17 -22.71 16.08
CA ARG A 735 -11.24 -21.89 16.64
C ARG A 735 -11.59 -20.76 15.68
N VAL A 736 -12.84 -20.69 15.25
CA VAL A 736 -13.34 -19.59 14.41
C VAL A 736 -13.97 -18.51 15.28
N HIS A 737 -13.43 -17.29 15.20
CA HIS A 737 -13.91 -16.12 15.95
C HIS A 737 -15.02 -15.34 15.23
N GLY A 738 -15.14 -15.54 13.92
CA GLY A 738 -16.10 -14.89 13.04
C GLY A 738 -15.72 -15.14 11.59
N LEU A 739 -16.64 -14.81 10.68
CA LEU A 739 -16.47 -14.99 9.24
C LEU A 739 -16.42 -13.64 8.55
N LEU A 740 -15.46 -13.46 7.64
CA LEU A 740 -15.44 -12.40 6.65
C LEU A 740 -16.15 -12.90 5.39
N ARG A 741 -17.33 -12.33 5.10
CA ARG A 741 -18.25 -12.85 4.07
C ARG A 741 -18.08 -12.14 2.73
N GLY A 742 -17.90 -10.81 2.73
CA GLY A 742 -17.75 -10.02 1.51
C GLY A 742 -17.01 -8.71 1.76
N VAL A 743 -16.26 -8.23 0.76
CA VAL A 743 -15.52 -6.96 0.83
C VAL A 743 -15.71 -6.17 -0.47
N GLY A 744 -16.27 -4.98 -0.38
CA GLY A 744 -16.47 -4.09 -1.52
C GLY A 744 -15.53 -2.90 -1.44
N GLY A 745 -15.02 -2.46 -2.59
CA GLY A 745 -14.09 -1.35 -2.69
C GLY A 745 -14.43 -0.45 -3.87
N SER A 746 -14.39 0.87 -3.68
CA SER A 746 -14.74 1.84 -4.71
C SER A 746 -13.90 3.11 -4.62
N ASN A 747 -14.06 3.97 -5.62
CA ASN A 747 -13.60 5.35 -5.57
C ASN A 747 -14.72 6.35 -5.91
N ASP A 748 -14.71 7.51 -5.28
CA ASP A 748 -15.62 8.62 -5.57
C ASP A 748 -15.35 9.22 -6.97
N ALA A 749 -14.08 9.19 -7.38
CA ALA A 749 -13.55 9.74 -8.63
C ALA A 749 -13.94 11.22 -8.85
N ARG A 750 -13.96 12.00 -7.76
CA ARG A 750 -14.42 13.40 -7.74
C ARG A 750 -13.52 14.30 -6.90
N SER A 751 -13.55 14.16 -5.58
CA SER A 751 -12.83 15.03 -4.65
C SER A 751 -11.79 14.24 -3.87
N LEU A 752 -10.68 14.90 -3.54
CA LEU A 752 -9.62 14.34 -2.71
C LEU A 752 -9.92 14.43 -1.21
N ILE A 753 -10.84 15.32 -0.80
CA ILE A 753 -11.14 15.60 0.61
C ILE A 753 -12.60 15.35 0.92
N ALA A 754 -13.51 15.87 0.09
CA ALA A 754 -14.93 15.79 0.35
C ALA A 754 -15.44 14.38 0.03
N PRO A 755 -16.12 13.70 0.97
CA PRO A 755 -16.70 12.38 0.72
C PRO A 755 -17.90 12.47 -0.23
N ASP A 756 -18.16 11.39 -0.96
CA ASP A 756 -19.33 11.24 -1.83
C ASP A 756 -20.17 10.01 -1.45
N ALA A 757 -21.48 10.20 -1.29
CA ALA A 757 -22.39 9.11 -0.90
C ALA A 757 -22.40 8.00 -1.96
N ASP A 758 -22.34 8.33 -3.25
CA ASP A 758 -22.43 7.36 -4.33
C ASP A 758 -21.27 6.35 -4.29
N GLY A 759 -20.07 6.81 -3.90
CA GLY A 759 -18.90 5.95 -3.75
C GLY A 759 -19.05 4.99 -2.57
N GLN A 760 -19.52 5.49 -1.43
CA GLN A 760 -19.78 4.65 -0.25
C GLN A 760 -20.88 3.62 -0.53
N VAL A 761 -21.96 4.01 -1.20
CA VAL A 761 -23.04 3.11 -1.66
C VAL A 761 -22.48 2.03 -2.59
N ARG A 762 -21.62 2.38 -3.56
CA ARG A 762 -20.98 1.40 -4.44
C ARG A 762 -20.16 0.38 -3.65
N ALA A 763 -19.33 0.83 -2.70
CA ALA A 763 -18.53 -0.07 -1.87
C ALA A 763 -19.41 -1.03 -1.06
N MET A 764 -20.49 -0.52 -0.43
CA MET A 764 -21.43 -1.37 0.31
C MET A 764 -22.12 -2.38 -0.61
N ARG A 765 -22.66 -1.95 -1.76
CA ARG A 765 -23.34 -2.83 -2.72
C ARG A 765 -22.41 -3.94 -3.22
N GLN A 766 -21.18 -3.61 -3.60
CA GLN A 766 -20.20 -4.61 -4.03
C GLN A 766 -19.87 -5.65 -2.94
N ALA A 767 -19.92 -5.27 -1.66
CA ALA A 767 -19.77 -6.23 -0.57
C ALA A 767 -20.99 -7.16 -0.49
N PHE A 768 -22.20 -6.62 -0.65
CA PHE A 768 -23.44 -7.39 -0.64
C PHE A 768 -23.60 -8.31 -1.85
N ASP A 769 -23.04 -7.95 -3.01
CA ASP A 769 -23.04 -8.79 -4.22
C ASP A 769 -22.30 -10.14 -4.02
N GLN A 770 -21.49 -10.25 -2.96
CA GLN A 770 -20.72 -11.46 -2.63
C GLN A 770 -21.43 -12.40 -1.65
N VAL A 771 -22.58 -12.02 -1.08
CA VAL A 771 -23.24 -12.78 -0.02
C VAL A 771 -24.68 -13.13 -0.37
N GLU A 772 -25.26 -14.07 0.38
CA GLU A 772 -26.64 -14.52 0.20
C GLU A 772 -27.68 -13.72 0.98
N PHE A 773 -27.25 -12.89 1.93
CA PHE A 773 -28.15 -12.16 2.81
C PHE A 773 -28.33 -10.70 2.38
N ASP A 774 -29.54 -10.20 2.59
CA ASP A 774 -29.92 -8.82 2.30
C ASP A 774 -29.39 -7.84 3.39
N PRO A 775 -29.14 -6.55 3.08
CA PRO A 775 -28.77 -5.54 4.06
C PRO A 775 -29.67 -5.46 5.31
N ALA A 776 -30.96 -5.81 5.20
CA ALA A 776 -31.88 -5.90 6.35
C ALA A 776 -31.47 -6.93 7.41
N ALA A 777 -30.61 -7.89 7.05
CA ALA A 777 -30.15 -8.95 7.94
C ALA A 777 -28.90 -8.59 8.75
N VAL A 778 -28.25 -7.46 8.46
CA VAL A 778 -27.08 -6.97 9.21
C VAL A 778 -27.54 -6.20 10.43
N ASP A 779 -27.21 -6.63 11.65
CA ASP A 779 -27.73 -5.99 12.87
C ASP A 779 -26.93 -4.75 13.29
N TYR A 780 -25.61 -4.76 13.07
CA TYR A 780 -24.67 -3.72 13.51
C TYR A 780 -23.88 -3.13 12.33
N LEU A 781 -23.70 -1.82 12.31
CA LEU A 781 -22.78 -1.13 11.43
C LEU A 781 -21.72 -0.43 12.27
N GLU A 782 -20.50 -0.96 12.20
CA GLU A 782 -19.30 -0.24 12.61
C GLU A 782 -18.95 0.75 11.49
N ALA A 783 -19.45 1.96 11.64
CA ALA A 783 -19.29 3.04 10.70
C ALA A 783 -17.84 3.57 10.70
N HIS A 784 -17.48 4.27 9.63
CA HIS A 784 -16.28 5.06 9.58
C HIS A 784 -16.33 6.18 10.63
N GLY A 785 -17.45 6.89 10.77
CA GLY A 785 -17.80 7.77 11.90
C GLY A 785 -16.65 8.66 12.37
N THR A 786 -16.33 9.69 11.59
CA THR A 786 -15.15 10.55 11.83
C THR A 786 -15.41 11.68 12.81
N GLY A 787 -16.67 11.92 13.17
CA GLY A 787 -17.02 13.12 13.95
C GLY A 787 -16.91 14.40 13.12
N THR A 788 -16.93 14.29 11.79
CA THR A 788 -17.03 15.45 10.90
C THR A 788 -18.49 15.64 10.51
N ARG A 789 -19.02 16.87 10.61
CA ARG A 789 -20.43 17.16 10.29
C ARG A 789 -20.86 16.70 8.90
N VAL A 790 -19.99 16.91 7.91
CA VAL A 790 -20.25 16.52 6.51
C VAL A 790 -20.08 15.02 6.34
N GLY A 791 -18.97 14.44 6.83
CA GLY A 791 -18.68 13.02 6.66
C GLY A 791 -19.72 12.13 7.31
N ASP A 792 -20.09 12.42 8.57
CA ASP A 792 -21.09 11.63 9.29
C ASP A 792 -22.47 11.70 8.60
N ARG A 793 -22.87 12.87 8.06
CA ARG A 793 -24.13 12.98 7.30
C ARG A 793 -24.08 12.18 5.99
N VAL A 794 -22.98 12.30 5.23
CA VAL A 794 -22.80 11.56 3.97
C VAL A 794 -22.84 10.05 4.22
N GLU A 795 -22.18 9.60 5.28
CA GLU A 795 -22.15 8.19 5.66
C GLU A 795 -23.53 7.63 6.04
N ILE A 796 -24.29 8.34 6.87
CA ILE A 796 -25.65 7.89 7.22
C ILE A 796 -26.58 7.95 6.00
N SER A 797 -26.40 8.91 5.09
CA SER A 797 -27.17 8.99 3.84
C SER A 797 -26.88 7.80 2.91
N ALA A 798 -25.60 7.47 2.72
CA ALA A 798 -25.18 6.30 1.94
C ALA A 798 -25.67 4.99 2.59
N THR A 799 -25.61 4.91 3.93
CA THR A 799 -26.14 3.79 4.70
C THR A 799 -27.65 3.66 4.47
N ALA A 800 -28.40 4.76 4.45
CA ALA A 800 -29.83 4.73 4.17
C ALA A 800 -30.13 4.15 2.79
N GLU A 801 -29.40 4.53 1.75
CA GLU A 801 -29.66 4.01 0.40
C GLU A 801 -29.46 2.49 0.28
N VAL A 802 -28.60 1.89 1.10
CA VAL A 802 -28.29 0.45 1.04
C VAL A 802 -29.05 -0.37 2.08
N TYR A 803 -29.05 0.10 3.33
CA TYR A 803 -29.57 -0.62 4.48
C TYR A 803 -31.04 -0.31 4.79
N ALA A 804 -31.63 0.76 4.26
CA ALA A 804 -33.05 1.06 4.44
C ALA A 804 -33.92 0.18 3.53
N LYS A 805 -34.17 -1.05 3.99
CA LYS A 805 -35.04 -2.01 3.32
C LYS A 805 -36.41 -2.06 4.02
N PRO A 806 -37.53 -1.96 3.30
CA PRO A 806 -38.86 -2.14 3.88
C PRO A 806 -38.97 -3.49 4.61
N GLY A 807 -39.57 -3.49 5.81
CA GLY A 807 -39.78 -4.72 6.59
C GLY A 807 -38.55 -5.21 7.38
N ARG A 808 -37.50 -4.38 7.53
CA ARG A 808 -36.38 -4.70 8.42
C ARG A 808 -36.88 -4.98 9.85
N PRO A 809 -36.50 -6.12 10.47
CA PRO A 809 -37.14 -6.59 11.71
C PRO A 809 -36.72 -5.82 12.95
N ASN A 810 -35.49 -5.29 12.95
CA ASN A 810 -34.92 -4.52 14.06
C ASN A 810 -34.24 -3.27 13.49
N PRO A 811 -34.18 -2.17 14.25
CA PRO A 811 -33.36 -1.03 13.88
C PRO A 811 -31.89 -1.41 13.61
N LEU A 812 -31.22 -0.71 12.69
CA LEU A 812 -29.77 -0.85 12.51
C LEU A 812 -29.05 -0.19 13.68
N VAL A 813 -28.19 -0.92 14.38
CA VAL A 813 -27.35 -0.33 15.43
C VAL A 813 -26.09 0.21 14.79
N ILE A 814 -25.75 1.47 15.02
CA ILE A 814 -24.57 2.12 14.43
C ILE A 814 -23.61 2.55 15.55
N GLY A 815 -22.32 2.30 15.34
CA GLY A 815 -21.28 2.83 16.22
C GLY A 815 -19.94 3.03 15.53
N SER A 816 -18.98 3.62 16.24
CA SER A 816 -17.61 3.85 15.74
C SER A 816 -16.56 3.63 16.84
N ALA A 817 -15.51 2.87 16.54
CA ALA A 817 -14.35 2.62 17.40
C ALA A 817 -13.54 3.91 17.61
N LYS A 818 -13.66 4.89 16.70
CA LYS A 818 -12.96 6.16 16.81
C LYS A 818 -13.40 6.99 18.01
N SER A 819 -14.62 6.75 18.51
CA SER A 819 -15.10 7.35 19.75
C SER A 819 -14.25 6.97 20.97
N PHE A 820 -13.57 5.81 20.94
CA PHE A 820 -12.76 5.32 22.06
C PHE A 820 -11.27 5.64 21.92
N PHE A 821 -10.70 5.43 20.72
CA PHE A 821 -9.24 5.45 20.52
C PHE A 821 -8.79 6.57 19.59
N GLY A 822 -9.67 7.54 19.28
CA GLY A 822 -9.41 8.53 18.24
C GLY A 822 -9.40 7.92 16.84
N HIS A 823 -9.07 8.72 15.84
CA HIS A 823 -8.88 8.23 14.48
C HIS A 823 -7.48 7.62 14.33
N THR A 824 -7.42 6.28 14.28
CA THR A 824 -6.16 5.52 14.13
C THR A 824 -5.69 5.37 12.67
N PHE A 825 -5.98 6.36 11.83
CA PHE A 825 -5.59 6.44 10.41
C PHE A 825 -5.66 5.10 9.65
N ALA A 826 -4.57 4.58 9.10
CA ALA A 826 -4.53 3.32 8.33
C ALA A 826 -5.01 2.10 9.13
N ALA A 827 -4.89 2.11 10.46
CA ALA A 827 -5.37 1.05 11.34
C ALA A 827 -6.87 1.17 11.68
N ALA A 828 -7.57 2.21 11.23
CA ALA A 828 -8.96 2.48 11.63
C ALA A 828 -9.95 1.37 11.25
N GLY A 829 -9.82 0.79 10.05
CA GLY A 829 -10.63 -0.35 9.63
C GLY A 829 -10.38 -1.60 10.47
N ALA A 830 -9.12 -1.85 10.84
CA ALA A 830 -8.73 -2.96 11.71
C ALA A 830 -9.27 -2.77 13.15
N ALA A 831 -9.25 -1.54 13.69
CA ALA A 831 -9.87 -1.24 14.97
C ALA A 831 -11.38 -1.52 14.96
N GLY A 832 -12.07 -1.10 13.90
CA GLY A 832 -13.50 -1.38 13.69
C GLY A 832 -13.79 -2.88 13.57
N LEU A 833 -13.00 -3.62 12.80
CA LEU A 833 -13.13 -5.07 12.68
C LEU A 833 -12.92 -5.79 14.03
N LEU A 834 -11.89 -5.39 14.78
CA LEU A 834 -11.61 -5.96 16.11
C LEU A 834 -12.80 -5.71 17.06
N LYS A 835 -13.32 -4.48 17.09
CA LYS A 835 -14.50 -4.12 17.87
C LYS A 835 -15.73 -4.94 17.47
N ALA A 836 -15.99 -5.11 16.16
CA ALA A 836 -17.13 -5.87 15.66
C ALA A 836 -17.03 -7.36 16.04
N LEU A 837 -15.86 -8.00 15.86
CA LEU A 837 -15.63 -9.39 16.24
C LEU A 837 -15.78 -9.62 17.75
N LEU A 838 -15.21 -8.73 18.57
CA LEU A 838 -15.34 -8.79 20.03
C LEU A 838 -16.79 -8.55 20.49
N SER A 839 -17.52 -7.67 19.81
CA SER A 839 -18.95 -7.43 20.06
C SER A 839 -19.82 -8.65 19.76
N ILE A 840 -19.55 -9.36 18.65
CA ILE A 840 -20.19 -10.64 18.32
C ILE A 840 -19.87 -11.69 19.39
N ARG A 841 -18.59 -11.84 19.75
CA ARG A 841 -18.14 -12.78 20.79
C ARG A 841 -18.78 -12.51 22.15
N ALA A 842 -18.87 -11.25 22.53
CA ALA A 842 -19.48 -10.81 23.78
C ALA A 842 -21.02 -10.70 23.70
N ARG A 843 -21.61 -10.91 22.52
CA ARG A 843 -23.05 -10.80 22.26
C ARG A 843 -23.62 -9.47 22.76
N THR A 844 -22.89 -8.39 22.49
CA THR A 844 -23.17 -7.06 23.04
C THR A 844 -23.04 -6.02 21.94
N PHE A 845 -24.03 -5.15 21.79
CA PHE A 845 -23.89 -3.91 21.05
C PHE A 845 -23.04 -2.92 21.87
N PRO A 846 -21.90 -2.46 21.34
CA PRO A 846 -21.02 -1.57 22.08
C PRO A 846 -21.60 -0.14 22.11
N PRO A 847 -21.31 0.65 23.16
CA PRO A 847 -21.71 2.06 23.20
C PRO A 847 -20.91 2.92 22.21
N ASN A 848 -21.37 4.14 22.00
CA ASN A 848 -20.61 5.25 21.41
C ASN A 848 -20.12 6.17 22.53
N ALA A 849 -18.81 6.15 22.79
CA ALA A 849 -18.22 7.02 23.79
C ALA A 849 -18.39 8.50 23.40
N GLY A 850 -18.68 9.36 24.38
CA GLY A 850 -18.84 10.81 24.16
C GLY A 850 -20.12 11.25 23.43
N LEU A 851 -20.95 10.33 22.92
CA LEU A 851 -22.24 10.68 22.31
C LEU A 851 -23.27 11.06 23.39
N ARG A 852 -23.82 12.28 23.30
CA ARG A 852 -24.85 12.82 24.20
C ARG A 852 -26.13 13.14 23.47
N THR A 853 -26.04 13.77 22.30
CA THR A 853 -27.20 14.20 21.51
C THR A 853 -26.88 14.01 20.03
N PRO A 854 -27.59 13.11 19.33
CA PRO A 854 -27.39 12.92 17.90
C PRO A 854 -27.54 14.25 17.12
N ALA A 855 -26.68 14.46 16.13
CA ALA A 855 -26.75 15.67 15.32
C ALA A 855 -28.10 15.75 14.57
N PRO A 856 -28.79 16.91 14.60
CA PRO A 856 -30.17 17.03 14.11
C PRO A 856 -30.32 16.83 12.60
N GLY A 857 -29.22 16.93 11.84
CA GLY A 857 -29.21 16.75 10.38
C GLY A 857 -28.78 15.35 9.91
N LEU A 858 -28.75 14.34 10.80
CA LEU A 858 -28.46 12.96 10.42
C LEU A 858 -29.74 12.24 10.00
N PRO A 859 -29.80 11.60 8.81
CA PRO A 859 -30.99 10.89 8.33
C PRO A 859 -31.18 9.51 8.99
N LEU A 860 -31.14 9.45 10.33
CA LEU A 860 -31.34 8.22 11.13
C LEU A 860 -32.79 7.69 11.09
N GLY A 861 -33.73 8.47 10.57
CA GLY A 861 -35.10 8.01 10.30
C GLY A 861 -35.22 7.27 8.97
N ASP A 862 -34.39 7.62 7.99
CA ASP A 862 -34.44 7.07 6.63
C ASP A 862 -33.90 5.63 6.62
N VAL A 863 -32.86 5.36 7.41
CA VAL A 863 -32.51 4.01 7.87
C VAL A 863 -32.91 3.94 9.33
N PRO A 864 -33.93 3.16 9.74
CA PRO A 864 -34.41 3.16 11.13
C PRO A 864 -33.26 2.69 12.04
N ALA A 865 -32.46 3.62 12.55
CA ALA A 865 -31.17 3.35 13.16
C ALA A 865 -31.13 3.86 14.59
N ARG A 866 -30.28 3.23 15.42
CA ARG A 866 -30.03 3.63 16.79
C ARG A 866 -28.54 3.77 17.06
N LEU A 867 -28.22 4.72 17.93
CA LEU A 867 -26.87 5.01 18.40
C LEU A 867 -26.82 4.74 19.91
N PRO A 868 -26.36 3.56 20.36
CA PRO A 868 -26.30 3.23 21.78
C PRO A 868 -25.27 4.10 22.49
N VAL A 869 -25.59 4.53 23.71
CA VAL A 869 -24.69 5.27 24.63
C VAL A 869 -24.27 4.42 25.84
N ALA A 870 -24.82 3.22 25.97
CA ALA A 870 -24.45 2.21 26.95
C ALA A 870 -24.38 0.83 26.26
N PRO A 871 -23.62 -0.15 26.80
CA PRO A 871 -23.61 -1.51 26.29
C PRO A 871 -25.01 -2.14 26.37
N GLU A 872 -25.46 -2.77 25.29
CA GLU A 872 -26.76 -3.43 25.22
C GLU A 872 -26.63 -4.88 24.73
N PRO A 873 -27.50 -5.82 25.16
CA PRO A 873 -27.47 -7.18 24.64
C PRO A 873 -27.69 -7.24 23.12
N TRP A 874 -26.90 -8.05 22.43
CA TRP A 874 -27.09 -8.39 21.02
C TRP A 874 -27.64 -9.82 20.91
N PRO A 875 -28.97 -10.00 20.91
CA PRO A 875 -29.58 -11.32 20.81
C PRO A 875 -29.37 -11.91 19.40
N ALA A 876 -29.16 -13.23 19.32
CA ALA A 876 -29.26 -13.95 18.06
C ALA A 876 -30.74 -14.26 17.77
N GLY A 877 -31.15 -14.20 16.51
CA GLY A 877 -32.44 -14.75 16.09
C GLY A 877 -32.32 -16.26 15.86
N PRO A 878 -33.39 -17.05 16.03
CA PRO A 878 -33.40 -18.45 15.63
C PRO A 878 -32.98 -18.61 14.15
N GLY A 879 -31.91 -19.37 13.88
CA GLY A 879 -31.38 -19.56 12.52
C GLY A 879 -30.80 -18.30 11.86
N ARG A 880 -30.59 -17.20 12.61
CA ARG A 880 -30.01 -15.95 12.11
C ARG A 880 -28.73 -15.60 12.87
N PRO A 881 -27.53 -15.83 12.28
CA PRO A 881 -26.28 -15.43 12.90
C PRO A 881 -26.23 -13.91 13.06
N ARG A 882 -25.54 -13.43 14.10
CA ARG A 882 -25.24 -12.00 14.25
C ARG A 882 -24.40 -11.52 13.09
N ARG A 883 -24.77 -10.38 12.50
CA ARG A 883 -24.08 -9.83 11.33
C ARG A 883 -23.71 -8.38 11.53
N ALA A 884 -22.50 -8.03 11.11
CA ALA A 884 -22.01 -6.65 11.13
C ALA A 884 -21.49 -6.20 9.75
N GLY A 885 -21.64 -4.91 9.46
CA GLY A 885 -20.83 -4.21 8.45
C GLY A 885 -19.72 -3.41 9.12
N VAL A 886 -18.56 -3.31 8.49
CA VAL A 886 -17.47 -2.40 8.88
C VAL A 886 -17.10 -1.52 7.70
N SER A 887 -17.23 -0.21 7.87
CA SER A 887 -16.90 0.79 6.85
C SER A 887 -15.57 1.49 7.16
N SER A 888 -14.75 1.71 6.13
CA SER A 888 -13.64 2.66 6.23
C SER A 888 -13.49 3.46 4.94
N PHE A 889 -13.52 4.78 5.05
CA PHE A 889 -13.51 5.72 3.93
C PHE A 889 -12.27 6.60 4.02
N GLY A 890 -11.35 6.44 3.08
CA GLY A 890 -10.11 7.19 2.99
C GLY A 890 -10.24 8.47 2.18
N THR A 891 -9.44 9.47 2.52
CA THR A 891 -9.18 10.61 1.64
C THR A 891 -8.73 10.14 0.26
N GLY A 892 -9.01 10.94 -0.78
CA GLY A 892 -8.93 10.48 -2.16
C GLY A 892 -10.21 9.77 -2.64
N GLY A 893 -11.25 9.75 -1.81
CA GLY A 893 -12.53 9.10 -2.10
C GLY A 893 -12.43 7.58 -2.14
N ILE A 894 -11.49 6.98 -1.42
CA ILE A 894 -11.23 5.54 -1.45
C ILE A 894 -12.10 4.85 -0.41
N ASN A 895 -13.10 4.07 -0.82
CA ASN A 895 -14.08 3.51 0.10
C ASN A 895 -13.98 1.99 0.17
N TYR A 896 -14.00 1.42 1.38
CA TYR A 896 -14.09 -0.01 1.61
C TYR A 896 -15.19 -0.35 2.61
N HIS A 897 -15.90 -1.45 2.35
CA HIS A 897 -16.93 -1.99 3.24
C HIS A 897 -16.79 -3.51 3.37
N LEU A 898 -16.78 -4.01 4.60
CA LEU A 898 -16.58 -5.42 4.93
C LEU A 898 -17.82 -5.97 5.65
N LEU A 899 -18.29 -7.14 5.23
CA LEU A 899 -19.39 -7.86 5.87
C LEU A 899 -18.86 -9.01 6.73
N ILE A 900 -19.32 -9.05 7.98
CA ILE A 900 -18.91 -10.00 9.01
C ILE A 900 -20.12 -10.78 9.51
N GLU A 901 -19.91 -12.04 9.82
CA GLU A 901 -20.94 -12.93 10.37
C GLU A 901 -20.40 -13.76 11.55
N GLU A 902 -21.25 -13.99 12.53
CA GLU A 902 -21.04 -14.97 13.59
C GLU A 902 -20.93 -16.38 13.00
N TYR A 903 -19.85 -17.08 13.35
CA TYR A 903 -19.74 -18.50 13.04
C TYR A 903 -20.61 -19.31 13.99
N GLN A 904 -21.53 -20.09 13.44
CA GLN A 904 -22.36 -21.05 14.18
C GLN A 904 -21.84 -22.45 13.85
N ASP A 905 -21.28 -23.15 14.83
CA ASP A 905 -20.92 -24.56 14.65
C ASP A 905 -22.17 -25.33 14.21
N GLY A 906 -22.04 -26.12 13.15
CA GLY A 906 -23.09 -27.02 12.67
C GLY A 906 -23.40 -28.09 13.71
N ALA A 907 -24.14 -27.71 14.75
CA ALA A 907 -24.79 -28.58 15.72
C ALA A 907 -26.25 -28.13 15.82
N GLY A 908 -27.05 -28.70 14.92
CA GLY A 908 -28.48 -28.54 14.77
C GLY A 908 -28.96 -29.30 13.55
#